data_AF-A0A2E6TZT3-F1
#
_entry.id   AF-A0A2E6TZT3-F1
#
_cell.length_a   1.000
_cell.length_b   1.000
_cell.length_c   1.000
_cell.angle_alpha   90.00
_cell.angle_beta   90.00
_cell.angle_gamma   90.00
#
_symmetry.space_group_name_H-M   'P 1'
#
loop_
_entity.id
_entity.type
_entity.pdbx_description
1 polymer ?
#
loop_
_entity_poly.entity_id
_entity_poly.type
_entity_poly.pdbx_seq_one_letter_code
_entity_poly.pdbx_strand_id
1 'polypeptide(L)'
;MNLDFATTSLLANMMLNETPPMHTLSAEEMRLVYSEIYRSMPPGPESVSSEDVSIPVDGGEIRGRVLTPQGTAQSVMVYYHGGGWIIGNIDDYDLVGRHLAEKCNAIVVMVDYRKSPEHTYPVPMQDCYAALNWVEANRKKIGADKLPLIVAGDSAGGNLSAVMAQKTVAENGPKIDLQILVYPVTDGRTQTKSFTAEDKQLFLNADLMTHMWEQYCDAEQRTNADASPLLADDVSSVAPAIVLTAEFDILVDEGKAYADKLEAADKLVAYKCFAQQMHGFFCLPDALPVGFEAMDWVAREIDGHLNPAETVDAVVVGAGFSGMYQLHKLRDMGLSVKVFEAGEDVGGTWYWNRYPGARVDIESMAYSFSFSKELEQDWVWSEKYSPQPELLRYAQHVADRFDLKRDISFNTRVESAHFDEDNDQWLVTTECGQRVRARYLVMATGVLSAAKTPDIAGRDSYKGETYQTGLWPKEGVDFTGKRVAVIGTGSSAVQAIPHIAEEADELVVYQRTAAYSTPAFNRPLTNSEIDTMKGNYDQYRQEQRLSPAGIINPERQLERVMDVPKEERQRRFEEAWDEGLLTGLMSTFSDIQLDAEANHEVAEFIRDRIRNTVKDKQTADDLTPKAYPYATKRPCIDTNYYETYNRENVSLINLRRTPIETITETGIETSDGAREFDAIVYATGFDAMTGPLLRVDIRGRSGKRLVDAWIDGPRSYLGIAIHGFPNLFTITGPSSPSVLSNMLVSIEQHVDWVSDCIGWMNENCKTAIEPSDAAERDWAEHTAHLAGMTLFPQADSWYMGANVPGKPRMFLAYVGGVGAYRLICDQIAATGYHGFDVN
;
A
#
# COMPACT_ATOMS: atom_id res chain seq x y z
N MET A 1 -11.58 37.94 8.79
CA MET A 1 -11.33 36.58 9.32
C MET A 1 -11.12 35.66 8.14
N ASN A 2 -10.17 34.74 8.22
CA ASN A 2 -9.90 33.75 7.17
C ASN A 2 -10.71 32.48 7.46
N LEU A 3 -12.04 32.59 7.51
CA LEU A 3 -12.94 31.44 7.67
C LEU A 3 -13.10 30.75 6.32
N ASP A 4 -13.37 29.45 6.32
CA ASP A 4 -13.69 28.76 5.08
C ASP A 4 -15.00 29.30 4.48
N PHE A 5 -15.19 29.08 3.18
CA PHE A 5 -16.32 29.64 2.44
C PHE A 5 -17.69 29.11 2.92
N ALA A 6 -17.78 27.82 3.27
CA ALA A 6 -19.03 27.22 3.73
C ALA A 6 -19.42 27.78 5.10
N THR A 7 -18.48 27.84 6.04
CA THR A 7 -18.69 28.46 7.37
C THR A 7 -19.07 29.93 7.24
N THR A 8 -18.39 30.67 6.37
CA THR A 8 -18.70 32.08 6.10
C THR A 8 -20.13 32.27 5.59
N SER A 9 -20.57 31.40 4.67
CA SER A 9 -21.91 31.45 4.08
C SER A 9 -23.01 31.12 5.10
N LEU A 10 -22.77 30.14 5.96
CA LEU A 10 -23.68 29.78 7.04
C LEU A 10 -23.87 30.94 8.02
N LEU A 11 -22.77 31.52 8.52
CA LEU A 11 -22.82 32.65 9.45
C LEU A 11 -23.50 33.88 8.81
N ALA A 12 -23.24 34.14 7.52
CA ALA A 12 -23.89 35.23 6.79
C ALA A 12 -25.41 35.04 6.71
N ASN A 13 -25.89 33.83 6.42
CA ASN A 13 -27.33 33.54 6.39
C ASN A 13 -27.98 33.68 7.78
N MET A 14 -27.30 33.24 8.83
CA MET A 14 -27.78 33.42 10.21
C MET A 14 -27.91 34.90 10.58
N MET A 15 -26.91 35.73 10.24
CA MET A 15 -26.95 37.17 10.49
C MET A 15 -28.08 37.88 9.73
N LEU A 16 -28.37 37.45 8.50
CA LEU A 16 -29.43 38.04 7.66
C LEU A 16 -30.85 37.72 8.15
N ASN A 17 -31.02 36.69 8.97
CA ASN A 17 -32.32 36.27 9.49
C ASN A 17 -32.79 37.06 10.73
N GLU A 18 -32.06 38.13 11.13
CA GLU A 18 -32.40 39.06 12.23
C GLU A 18 -32.89 38.38 13.54
N THR A 19 -32.40 37.17 13.81
CA THR A 19 -32.78 36.44 15.02
C THR A 19 -32.17 37.13 16.25
N PRO A 20 -32.93 37.37 17.34
CA PRO A 20 -32.36 37.97 18.54
C PRO A 20 -31.17 37.17 19.08
N PRO A 21 -30.16 37.81 19.69
CA PRO A 21 -29.04 37.08 20.29
C PRO A 21 -29.55 36.06 21.32
N MET A 22 -29.06 34.83 21.26
CA MET A 22 -29.56 33.71 22.10
C MET A 22 -29.59 34.04 23.60
N HIS A 23 -28.58 34.76 24.11
CA HIS A 23 -28.49 35.15 25.52
C HIS A 23 -29.57 36.15 25.98
N THR A 24 -30.36 36.69 25.05
CA THR A 24 -31.49 37.61 25.34
C THR A 24 -32.85 36.91 25.38
N LEU A 25 -32.90 35.63 24.97
CA LEU A 25 -34.12 34.81 24.92
C LEU A 25 -34.34 34.08 26.25
N SER A 26 -35.57 33.63 26.52
CA SER A 26 -35.83 32.69 27.61
C SER A 26 -35.25 31.30 27.29
N ALA A 27 -35.05 30.44 28.29
CA ALA A 27 -34.55 29.07 28.10
C ALA A 27 -35.45 28.24 27.15
N GLU A 28 -36.77 28.43 27.22
CA GLU A 28 -37.72 27.75 26.33
C GLU A 28 -37.59 28.23 24.87
N GLU A 29 -37.45 29.53 24.65
CA GLU A 29 -37.22 30.10 23.32
C GLU A 29 -35.87 29.69 22.75
N MET A 30 -34.80 29.70 23.56
CA MET A 30 -33.48 29.22 23.14
C MET A 30 -33.53 27.76 22.69
N ARG A 31 -34.21 26.89 23.45
CA ARG A 31 -34.38 25.47 23.09
C ARG A 31 -35.14 25.32 21.77
N LEU A 32 -36.22 26.08 21.57
CA LEU A 32 -37.00 26.07 20.33
C LEU A 32 -36.17 26.51 19.12
N VAL A 33 -35.47 27.65 19.22
CA VAL A 33 -34.62 28.16 18.14
C VAL A 33 -33.52 27.17 17.79
N TYR A 34 -32.88 26.58 18.81
CA TYR A 34 -31.83 25.59 18.62
C TYR A 34 -32.36 24.33 17.92
N SER A 35 -33.45 23.75 18.41
CA SER A 35 -34.06 22.55 17.80
C SER A 35 -34.51 22.77 16.35
N GLU A 36 -34.96 23.98 16.00
CA GLU A 36 -35.40 24.27 14.63
C GLU A 36 -34.24 24.28 13.62
N ILE A 37 -33.02 24.65 14.05
CA ILE A 37 -31.80 24.54 13.23
C ILE A 37 -31.59 23.06 12.84
N TYR A 38 -31.66 22.15 13.81
CA TYR A 38 -31.39 20.73 13.59
C TYR A 38 -32.55 19.97 12.94
N ARG A 39 -33.81 20.36 13.17
CA ARG A 39 -34.99 19.77 12.47
C ARG A 39 -34.95 19.96 10.96
N SER A 40 -34.26 21.00 10.49
CA SER A 40 -34.09 21.26 9.06
C SER A 40 -33.03 20.38 8.39
N MET A 41 -32.24 19.65 9.18
CA MET A 41 -31.18 18.76 8.71
C MET A 41 -31.75 17.39 8.30
N PRO A 42 -31.09 16.68 7.37
CA PRO A 42 -31.48 15.32 7.00
C PRO A 42 -31.32 14.33 8.19
N PRO A 43 -32.04 13.20 8.19
CA PRO A 43 -32.13 12.26 9.32
C PRO A 43 -30.87 11.40 9.60
N GLY A 44 -29.71 11.77 9.06
CA GLY A 44 -28.47 11.00 9.19
C GLY A 44 -28.49 9.62 8.53
N PRO A 45 -27.42 8.82 8.71
CA PRO A 45 -27.30 7.49 8.11
C PRO A 45 -28.43 6.52 8.53
N GLU A 46 -29.15 5.98 7.54
CA GLU A 46 -30.18 4.95 7.75
C GLU A 46 -29.60 3.58 8.14
N SER A 47 -28.29 3.37 7.93
CA SER A 47 -27.52 2.18 8.32
C SER A 47 -27.46 1.97 9.84
N VAL A 48 -27.79 2.99 10.63
CA VAL A 48 -27.71 2.97 12.09
C VAL A 48 -29.09 2.72 12.70
N SER A 49 -29.21 1.63 13.47
CA SER A 49 -30.43 1.37 14.24
C SER A 49 -30.50 2.27 15.48
N SER A 50 -31.72 2.61 15.91
CA SER A 50 -31.97 3.53 17.02
C SER A 50 -33.03 2.95 17.98
N GLU A 51 -32.72 2.95 19.28
CA GLU A 51 -33.62 2.51 20.35
C GLU A 51 -33.61 3.53 21.51
N ASP A 52 -34.76 4.15 21.80
CA ASP A 52 -34.92 4.99 22.99
C ASP A 52 -34.98 4.13 24.26
N VAL A 53 -34.26 4.56 25.30
CA VAL A 53 -34.17 3.89 26.61
C VAL A 53 -34.48 4.85 27.74
N SER A 54 -34.93 4.30 28.88
CA SER A 54 -35.10 5.07 30.12
C SER A 54 -33.93 4.80 31.07
N ILE A 55 -33.31 5.86 31.57
CA ILE A 55 -32.14 5.82 32.45
C ILE A 55 -32.56 6.32 33.84
N PRO A 56 -32.50 5.47 34.89
CA PRO A 56 -32.80 5.89 36.25
C PRO A 56 -31.81 6.93 36.75
N VAL A 57 -32.32 8.00 37.35
CA VAL A 57 -31.54 9.08 37.98
C VAL A 57 -32.12 9.41 39.36
N ASP A 58 -31.42 10.22 40.15
CA ASP A 58 -32.00 10.68 41.41
C ASP A 58 -33.24 11.55 41.16
N GLY A 59 -34.34 11.18 41.82
CA GLY A 59 -35.64 11.84 41.68
C GLY A 59 -36.41 11.56 40.38
N GLY A 60 -36.03 10.59 39.54
CA GLY A 60 -36.80 10.23 38.35
C GLY A 60 -36.07 9.35 37.33
N GLU A 61 -36.39 9.55 36.06
CA GLU A 61 -35.73 8.91 34.92
C GLU A 61 -35.48 9.97 33.83
N ILE A 62 -34.39 9.82 33.08
CA ILE A 62 -34.09 10.62 31.88
C ILE A 62 -34.15 9.74 30.63
N ARG A 63 -34.35 10.37 29.47
CA ARG A 63 -34.27 9.67 28.17
C ARG A 63 -32.81 9.41 27.81
N GLY A 64 -32.57 8.28 27.19
CA GLY A 64 -31.37 8.01 26.42
C GLY A 64 -31.74 7.39 25.07
N ARG A 65 -30.76 7.30 24.16
CA ARG A 65 -30.92 6.64 22.87
C ARG A 65 -29.69 5.81 22.56
N VAL A 66 -29.90 4.54 22.24
CA VAL A 66 -28.84 3.62 21.82
C VAL A 66 -28.84 3.56 20.30
N LEU A 67 -27.74 4.01 19.71
CA LEU A 67 -27.48 3.97 18.28
C LEU A 67 -26.47 2.86 18.00
N THR A 68 -26.86 1.89 17.18
CA THR A 68 -26.02 0.72 16.87
C THR A 68 -25.68 0.69 15.38
N PRO A 69 -24.39 0.65 15.00
CA PRO A 69 -23.98 0.60 13.61
C PRO A 69 -24.34 -0.75 12.98
N GLN A 70 -24.48 -0.78 11.65
CA GLN A 70 -24.74 -2.03 10.92
C GLN A 70 -23.57 -3.04 11.01
N GLY A 71 -22.34 -2.54 11.17
CA GLY A 71 -21.12 -3.34 11.28
C GLY A 71 -20.87 -3.90 12.68
N THR A 72 -19.72 -4.57 12.85
CA THR A 72 -19.28 -5.02 14.18
C THR A 72 -18.78 -3.81 14.97
N ALA A 73 -19.46 -3.50 16.08
CA ALA A 73 -19.04 -2.42 16.96
C ALA A 73 -17.69 -2.73 17.62
N GLN A 74 -16.78 -1.77 17.62
CA GLN A 74 -15.46 -1.85 18.22
C GLN A 74 -15.39 -1.22 19.61
N SER A 75 -16.32 -0.34 19.94
CA SER A 75 -16.39 0.36 21.23
C SER A 75 -17.85 0.71 21.59
N VAL A 76 -18.07 1.09 22.84
CA VAL A 76 -19.28 1.76 23.29
C VAL A 76 -18.95 3.18 23.74
N MET A 77 -19.71 4.16 23.26
CA MET A 77 -19.50 5.58 23.48
C MET A 77 -20.71 6.19 24.18
N VAL A 78 -20.54 6.71 25.39
CA VAL A 78 -21.56 7.53 26.05
C VAL A 78 -21.37 8.96 25.58
N TYR A 79 -22.32 9.47 24.80
CA TYR A 79 -22.26 10.80 24.20
C TYR A 79 -23.14 11.79 24.98
N TYR A 80 -22.50 12.83 25.49
CA TYR A 80 -23.16 13.96 26.16
C TYR A 80 -23.21 15.14 25.20
N HIS A 81 -24.41 15.64 24.93
CA HIS A 81 -24.60 16.76 24.00
C HIS A 81 -24.15 18.10 24.59
N GLY A 82 -23.67 19.01 23.73
CA GLY A 82 -23.36 20.39 24.09
C GLY A 82 -24.60 21.25 24.35
N GLY A 83 -24.46 22.57 24.15
CA GLY A 83 -25.53 23.54 24.38
C GLY A 83 -25.49 24.24 25.74
N GLY A 84 -24.31 24.37 26.34
CA GLY A 84 -24.11 25.16 27.56
C GLY A 84 -25.00 24.75 28.74
N TRP A 85 -25.33 23.46 28.84
CA TRP A 85 -26.24 22.87 29.84
C TRP A 85 -27.69 23.39 29.80
N ILE A 86 -28.07 24.23 28.83
CA ILE A 86 -29.40 24.85 28.72
C ILE A 86 -30.17 24.34 27.50
N ILE A 87 -29.50 24.21 26.35
CA ILE A 87 -30.08 23.82 25.06
C ILE A 87 -29.54 22.47 24.58
N GLY A 88 -30.17 21.90 23.56
CA GLY A 88 -29.85 20.56 23.05
C GLY A 88 -30.63 19.45 23.73
N ASN A 89 -30.87 18.39 22.98
CA ASN A 89 -31.42 17.12 23.44
C ASN A 89 -31.01 16.00 22.47
N ILE A 90 -31.39 14.75 22.77
CA ILE A 90 -31.01 13.59 21.95
C ILE A 90 -31.66 13.58 20.56
N ASP A 91 -32.77 14.29 20.36
CA ASP A 91 -33.41 14.41 19.05
C ASP A 91 -32.66 15.44 18.17
N ASP A 92 -32.17 16.54 18.76
CA ASP A 92 -31.33 17.53 18.04
C ASP A 92 -30.00 16.92 17.57
N TYR A 93 -29.43 16.01 18.37
CA TYR A 93 -28.11 15.39 18.13
C TYR A 93 -28.18 14.02 17.43
N ASP A 94 -29.37 13.55 17.03
CA ASP A 94 -29.53 12.21 16.44
C ASP A 94 -28.63 12.03 15.20
N LEU A 95 -28.54 13.06 14.36
CA LEU A 95 -27.65 13.12 13.20
C LEU A 95 -26.18 12.87 13.59
N VAL A 96 -25.69 13.61 14.59
CA VAL A 96 -24.31 13.49 15.09
C VAL A 96 -24.06 12.10 15.64
N GLY A 97 -24.97 11.59 16.48
CA GLY A 97 -24.87 10.26 17.06
C GLY A 97 -24.82 9.16 16.00
N ARG A 98 -25.61 9.27 14.93
CA ARG A 98 -25.62 8.29 13.83
C ARG A 98 -24.30 8.31 13.05
N HIS A 99 -23.79 9.49 12.70
CA HIS A 99 -22.51 9.58 12.03
C HIS A 99 -21.35 9.07 12.89
N LEU A 100 -21.37 9.34 14.19
CA LEU A 100 -20.38 8.78 15.12
C LEU A 100 -20.49 7.25 15.18
N ALA A 101 -21.70 6.69 15.25
CA ALA A 101 -21.90 5.26 15.25
C ALA A 101 -21.34 4.61 13.98
N GLU A 102 -21.65 5.18 12.81
CA GLU A 102 -21.19 4.67 11.50
C GLU A 102 -19.68 4.82 11.31
N LYS A 103 -19.13 6.03 11.50
CA LYS A 103 -17.71 6.33 11.22
C LYS A 103 -16.77 5.69 12.21
N CYS A 104 -17.14 5.68 13.50
CA CYS A 104 -16.30 5.11 14.55
C CYS A 104 -16.55 3.62 14.77
N ASN A 105 -17.51 3.00 14.06
CA ASN A 105 -18.02 1.66 14.34
C ASN A 105 -18.30 1.48 15.85
N ALA A 106 -19.01 2.41 16.46
CA ALA A 106 -19.26 2.44 17.90
C ALA A 106 -20.76 2.34 18.21
N ILE A 107 -21.11 1.62 19.27
CA ILE A 107 -22.45 1.76 19.87
C ILE A 107 -22.47 3.10 20.59
N VAL A 108 -23.30 4.04 20.15
CA VAL A 108 -23.40 5.38 20.77
C VAL A 108 -24.62 5.44 21.66
N VAL A 109 -24.43 5.70 22.94
CA VAL A 109 -25.49 5.92 23.92
C VAL A 109 -25.60 7.42 24.18
N MET A 110 -26.58 8.05 23.57
CA MET A 110 -26.87 9.46 23.76
C MET A 110 -27.66 9.70 25.06
N VAL A 111 -27.35 10.78 25.76
CA VAL A 111 -27.92 11.08 27.08
C VAL A 111 -28.67 12.42 27.07
N ASP A 112 -29.96 12.40 27.40
CA ASP A 112 -30.81 13.60 27.54
C ASP A 112 -30.82 14.08 28.99
N TYR A 113 -29.67 14.56 29.48
CA TYR A 113 -29.55 15.02 30.86
C TYR A 113 -30.49 16.20 31.15
N ARG A 114 -30.92 16.34 32.41
CA ARG A 114 -31.76 17.47 32.84
C ARG A 114 -30.97 18.78 32.75
N LYS A 115 -31.62 19.85 32.30
CA LYS A 115 -30.97 21.10 31.88
C LYS A 115 -31.25 22.27 32.83
N SER A 116 -30.37 23.26 32.81
CA SER A 116 -30.56 24.56 33.43
C SER A 116 -31.58 25.40 32.66
N PRO A 117 -32.30 26.33 33.33
CA PRO A 117 -32.19 26.68 34.75
C PRO A 117 -33.03 25.80 35.71
N GLU A 118 -33.86 24.90 35.19
CA GLU A 118 -34.73 24.05 36.02
C GLU A 118 -33.91 23.08 36.89
N HIS A 119 -32.75 22.67 36.38
CA HIS A 119 -31.81 21.76 37.03
C HIS A 119 -30.39 22.29 36.89
N THR A 120 -29.93 23.05 37.89
CA THR A 120 -28.57 23.59 37.96
C THR A 120 -27.55 22.55 38.45
N TYR A 121 -26.26 22.87 38.37
CA TYR A 121 -25.18 22.08 38.98
C TYR A 121 -25.51 21.71 40.44
N PRO A 122 -25.32 20.44 40.87
CA PRO A 122 -24.64 19.34 40.15
C PRO A 122 -25.58 18.39 39.39
N VAL A 123 -26.87 18.73 39.19
CA VAL A 123 -27.86 17.77 38.64
C VAL A 123 -27.50 17.26 37.24
N PRO A 124 -27.14 18.11 36.24
CA PRO A 124 -26.76 17.62 34.91
C PRO A 124 -25.57 16.65 34.95
N MET A 125 -24.58 16.95 35.80
CA MET A 125 -23.40 16.08 36.00
C MET A 125 -23.78 14.73 36.62
N GLN A 126 -24.66 14.73 37.63
CA GLN A 126 -25.12 13.50 38.27
C GLN A 126 -25.93 12.62 37.31
N ASP A 127 -26.76 13.22 36.46
CA ASP A 127 -27.49 12.53 35.40
C ASP A 127 -26.56 11.83 34.40
N CYS A 128 -25.50 12.53 33.96
CA CYS A 128 -24.48 11.96 33.08
C CYS A 128 -23.73 10.78 33.73
N TYR A 129 -23.45 10.87 35.03
CA TYR A 129 -22.80 9.79 35.76
C TYR A 129 -23.72 8.60 35.97
N ALA A 130 -25.01 8.83 36.24
CA ALA A 130 -26.02 7.77 36.29
C ALA A 130 -26.15 7.06 34.93
N ALA A 131 -26.12 7.81 33.81
CA ALA A 131 -26.11 7.24 32.47
C ALA A 131 -24.86 6.38 32.19
N LEU A 132 -23.67 6.84 32.60
CA LEU A 132 -22.43 6.06 32.48
C LEU A 132 -22.53 4.72 33.24
N ASN A 133 -23.01 4.76 34.49
CA ASN A 133 -23.23 3.57 35.30
C ASN A 133 -24.31 2.65 34.70
N TRP A 134 -25.36 3.22 34.11
CA TRP A 134 -26.39 2.46 33.41
C TRP A 134 -25.81 1.70 32.21
N VAL A 135 -24.94 2.34 31.41
CA VAL A 135 -24.27 1.69 30.29
C VAL A 135 -23.42 0.51 30.76
N GLU A 136 -22.60 0.71 31.80
CA GLU A 136 -21.79 -0.36 32.39
C GLU A 136 -22.66 -1.55 32.86
N ALA A 137 -23.76 -1.27 33.55
CA ALA A 137 -24.69 -2.29 34.03
C ALA A 137 -25.46 -3.01 32.89
N ASN A 138 -25.61 -2.37 31.73
CA ASN A 138 -26.43 -2.87 30.62
C ASN A 138 -25.62 -3.30 29.38
N ARG A 139 -24.28 -3.38 29.46
CA ARG A 139 -23.40 -3.76 28.33
C ARG A 139 -23.94 -4.90 27.46
N LYS A 140 -24.31 -6.03 28.08
CA LYS A 140 -24.85 -7.19 27.36
C LYS A 140 -26.18 -6.90 26.66
N LYS A 141 -27.05 -6.10 27.27
CA LYS A 141 -28.37 -5.75 26.72
C LYS A 141 -28.23 -4.89 25.46
N ILE A 142 -27.27 -3.97 25.46
CA ILE A 142 -27.03 -3.04 24.33
C ILE A 142 -26.01 -3.57 23.31
N GLY A 143 -25.57 -4.84 23.43
CA GLY A 143 -24.59 -5.42 22.51
C GLY A 143 -23.13 -4.96 22.71
N ALA A 144 -22.82 -4.31 23.82
CA ALA A 144 -21.50 -3.75 24.16
C ALA A 144 -20.69 -4.59 25.17
N ASP A 145 -20.86 -5.92 25.17
CA ASP A 145 -20.07 -6.82 26.03
C ASP A 145 -18.58 -6.64 25.73
N LYS A 146 -17.70 -6.64 26.75
CA LYS A 146 -16.23 -6.51 26.63
C LYS A 146 -15.68 -5.35 25.77
N LEU A 147 -16.52 -4.52 25.16
CA LEU A 147 -16.09 -3.42 24.31
C LEU A 147 -15.45 -2.31 25.17
N PRO A 148 -14.40 -1.65 24.70
CA PRO A 148 -13.87 -0.45 25.34
C PRO A 148 -14.96 0.62 25.54
N LEU A 149 -14.94 1.29 26.70
CA LEU A 149 -15.89 2.33 27.06
C LEU A 149 -15.30 3.72 26.87
N ILE A 150 -15.98 4.51 26.07
CA ILE A 150 -15.62 5.88 25.70
C ILE A 150 -16.64 6.84 26.31
N VAL A 151 -16.18 7.95 26.87
CA VAL A 151 -17.03 9.12 27.15
C VAL A 151 -16.72 10.20 26.14
N ALA A 152 -17.75 10.80 25.54
CA ALA A 152 -17.59 11.76 24.46
C ALA A 152 -18.60 12.89 24.56
N GLY A 153 -18.23 14.07 24.07
CA GLY A 153 -19.16 15.17 23.97
C GLY A 153 -18.53 16.44 23.44
N ASP A 154 -19.39 17.36 23.04
CA ASP A 154 -19.03 18.67 22.51
C ASP A 154 -19.38 19.79 23.46
N SER A 155 -18.57 20.86 23.51
CA SER A 155 -18.86 22.05 24.32
C SER A 155 -19.09 21.69 25.80
N ALA A 156 -20.27 21.97 26.35
CA ALA A 156 -20.72 21.53 27.68
C ALA A 156 -20.80 20.00 27.85
N GLY A 157 -21.06 19.24 26.78
CA GLY A 157 -20.94 17.79 26.77
C GLY A 157 -19.49 17.31 26.85
N GLY A 158 -18.56 18.07 26.25
CA GLY A 158 -17.11 17.86 26.40
C GLY A 158 -16.66 18.11 27.84
N ASN A 159 -17.21 19.15 28.49
CA ASN A 159 -17.04 19.37 29.93
C ASN A 159 -17.49 18.15 30.74
N LEU A 160 -18.73 17.71 30.54
CA LEU A 160 -19.32 16.57 31.24
C LEU A 160 -18.49 15.30 31.03
N SER A 161 -17.98 15.07 29.82
CA SER A 161 -17.11 13.93 29.49
C SER A 161 -15.80 13.94 30.29
N ALA A 162 -15.12 15.09 30.35
CA ALA A 162 -13.91 15.25 31.14
C ALA A 162 -14.17 15.07 32.65
N VAL A 163 -15.29 15.60 33.15
CA VAL A 163 -15.72 15.39 34.54
C VAL A 163 -16.03 13.92 34.80
N MET A 164 -16.68 13.19 33.89
CA MET A 164 -16.93 11.75 34.06
C MET A 164 -15.63 10.94 34.14
N ALA A 165 -14.63 11.30 33.34
CA ALA A 165 -13.30 10.68 33.39
C ALA A 165 -12.62 10.87 34.76
N GLN A 166 -12.75 12.05 35.36
CA GLN A 166 -12.21 12.36 36.69
C GLN A 166 -13.04 11.70 37.81
N LYS A 167 -14.36 11.85 37.76
CA LYS A 167 -15.31 11.36 38.78
C LYS A 167 -15.26 9.84 38.92
N THR A 168 -15.17 9.14 37.80
CA THR A 168 -15.00 7.67 37.78
C THR A 168 -13.78 7.24 38.60
N VAL A 169 -12.64 7.94 38.47
CA VAL A 169 -11.44 7.64 39.26
C VAL A 169 -11.69 7.92 40.74
N ALA A 170 -12.29 9.08 41.06
CA ALA A 170 -12.56 9.49 42.43
C ALA A 170 -13.53 8.54 43.16
N GLU A 171 -14.50 7.97 42.45
CA GLU A 171 -15.55 7.13 43.02
C GLU A 171 -15.40 5.62 42.75
N ASN A 172 -14.31 5.19 42.12
CA ASN A 172 -14.12 3.81 41.64
C ASN A 172 -15.27 3.32 40.73
N GLY A 173 -15.69 4.18 39.81
CA GLY A 173 -16.74 3.92 38.82
C GLY A 173 -16.29 3.04 37.64
N PRO A 174 -17.10 2.99 36.56
CA PRO A 174 -16.81 2.19 35.36
C PRO A 174 -15.50 2.58 34.68
N LYS A 175 -14.63 1.62 34.36
CA LYS A 175 -13.35 1.93 33.68
C LYS A 175 -13.62 2.58 32.31
N ILE A 176 -13.20 3.84 32.17
CA ILE A 176 -13.20 4.56 30.90
C ILE A 176 -11.87 4.28 30.19
N ASP A 177 -11.92 3.83 28.94
CA ASP A 177 -10.76 3.52 28.12
C ASP A 177 -10.29 4.74 27.30
N LEU A 178 -11.18 5.69 27.00
CA LEU A 178 -10.87 6.91 26.23
C LEU A 178 -11.88 8.03 26.53
N GLN A 179 -11.43 9.29 26.52
CA GLN A 179 -12.33 10.46 26.53
C GLN A 179 -12.19 11.27 25.24
N ILE A 180 -13.30 11.70 24.64
CA ILE A 180 -13.33 12.49 23.39
C ILE A 180 -13.96 13.85 23.68
N LEU A 181 -13.18 14.90 23.52
CA LEU A 181 -13.53 16.25 23.95
C LEU A 181 -13.54 17.17 22.73
N VAL A 182 -14.74 17.54 22.30
CA VAL A 182 -14.94 18.40 21.13
C VAL A 182 -15.14 19.83 21.63
N TYR A 183 -14.17 20.71 21.39
CA TYR A 183 -14.08 22.10 21.88
C TYR A 183 -14.65 22.27 23.30
N PRO A 184 -14.09 21.55 24.30
CA PRO A 184 -14.73 21.40 25.60
C PRO A 184 -14.69 22.70 26.40
N VAL A 185 -15.77 23.00 27.13
CA VAL A 185 -15.72 23.99 28.22
C VAL A 185 -14.95 23.38 29.38
N THR A 186 -13.89 24.01 29.89
CA THR A 186 -13.07 23.39 30.95
C THR A 186 -12.73 24.32 32.12
N ASP A 187 -13.00 25.61 31.99
CA ASP A 187 -12.64 26.66 32.95
C ASP A 187 -13.70 27.76 33.07
N GLY A 188 -14.52 27.68 34.12
CA GLY A 188 -15.56 28.65 34.45
C GLY A 188 -15.07 30.00 34.95
N ARG A 189 -13.76 30.26 34.99
CA ARG A 189 -13.21 31.59 35.31
C ARG A 189 -13.33 32.59 34.16
N THR A 190 -13.47 32.10 32.92
CA THR A 190 -13.63 32.91 31.70
C THR A 190 -12.54 33.98 31.47
N GLN A 191 -11.28 33.62 31.75
CA GLN A 191 -10.12 34.54 31.73
C GLN A 191 -9.14 34.30 30.57
N THR A 192 -9.41 33.36 29.66
CA THR A 192 -8.50 33.06 28.56
C THR A 192 -8.45 34.19 27.53
N LYS A 193 -7.38 34.24 26.72
CA LYS A 193 -7.24 35.29 25.70
C LYS A 193 -8.29 35.10 24.61
N SER A 194 -8.56 33.84 24.23
CA SER A 194 -9.59 33.51 23.26
C SER A 194 -10.98 33.97 23.67
N PHE A 195 -11.30 33.99 24.98
CA PHE A 195 -12.63 34.33 25.48
C PHE A 195 -13.09 35.72 25.06
N THR A 196 -12.16 36.68 24.98
CA THR A 196 -12.44 38.10 24.70
C THR A 196 -11.94 38.57 23.33
N ALA A 197 -11.33 37.68 22.54
CA ALA A 197 -10.77 38.02 21.23
C ALA A 197 -11.90 38.33 20.24
N GLU A 198 -11.81 39.48 19.56
CA GLU A 198 -12.86 39.99 18.66
C GLU A 198 -13.16 39.04 17.48
N ASP A 199 -12.12 38.39 16.94
CA ASP A 199 -12.23 37.47 15.81
C ASP A 199 -12.81 36.09 16.18
N LYS A 200 -12.99 35.81 17.47
CA LYS A 200 -13.55 34.54 17.98
C LYS A 200 -14.99 34.68 18.47
N GLN A 201 -15.58 35.88 18.43
CA GLN A 201 -16.96 36.15 18.86
C GLN A 201 -17.98 35.79 17.75
N LEU A 202 -18.02 34.52 17.36
CA LEU A 202 -18.85 34.04 16.24
C LEU A 202 -20.13 33.35 16.75
N PHE A 203 -20.28 32.05 16.46
CA PHE A 203 -21.46 31.26 16.82
C PHE A 203 -21.63 31.15 18.34
N LEU A 204 -20.54 30.87 19.05
CA LEU A 204 -20.43 31.06 20.49
C LEU A 204 -19.65 32.36 20.75
N ASN A 205 -20.12 33.17 21.69
CA ASN A 205 -19.48 34.42 22.11
C ASN A 205 -19.49 34.55 23.63
N ALA A 206 -18.72 35.53 24.13
CA ALA A 206 -18.51 35.76 25.55
C ALA A 206 -19.81 35.99 26.32
N ASP A 207 -20.76 36.75 25.75
CA ASP A 207 -22.05 37.04 26.39
C ASP A 207 -22.89 35.78 26.54
N LEU A 208 -22.96 34.96 25.48
CA LEU A 208 -23.69 33.69 25.50
C LEU A 208 -23.08 32.70 26.48
N MET A 209 -21.76 32.53 26.49
CA MET A 209 -21.11 31.61 27.41
C MET A 209 -21.19 32.09 28.87
N THR A 210 -21.13 33.40 29.11
CA THR A 210 -21.33 33.99 30.44
C THR A 210 -22.75 33.70 30.94
N HIS A 211 -23.75 33.93 30.09
CA HIS A 211 -25.14 33.59 30.40
C HIS A 211 -25.30 32.09 30.71
N MET A 212 -24.70 31.21 29.91
CA MET A 212 -24.72 29.76 30.14
C MET A 212 -24.15 29.39 31.52
N TRP A 213 -23.00 29.96 31.90
CA TRP A 213 -22.42 29.76 33.22
C TRP A 213 -23.29 30.30 34.36
N GLU A 214 -23.97 31.43 34.17
CA GLU A 214 -24.88 32.02 35.18
C GLU A 214 -26.12 31.17 35.43
N GLN A 215 -26.66 30.52 34.40
CA GLN A 215 -27.79 29.59 34.58
C GLN A 215 -27.34 28.21 35.06
N TYR A 216 -26.08 27.82 34.81
CA TYR A 216 -25.58 26.49 35.18
C TYR A 216 -25.25 26.39 36.66
N CYS A 217 -24.51 27.34 37.23
CA CYS A 217 -24.05 27.26 38.61
C CYS A 217 -23.76 28.64 39.22
N ASP A 218 -23.75 28.70 40.56
CA ASP A 218 -23.36 29.91 41.28
C ASP A 218 -21.88 30.25 41.03
N ALA A 219 -21.53 31.54 41.09
CA ALA A 219 -20.17 32.00 40.79
C ALA A 219 -19.08 31.30 41.62
N GLU A 220 -19.36 30.96 42.89
CA GLU A 220 -18.43 30.24 43.77
C GLU A 220 -18.17 28.80 43.29
N GLN A 221 -19.16 28.17 42.64
CA GLN A 221 -19.09 26.78 42.17
C GLN A 221 -18.30 26.65 40.87
N ARG A 222 -18.14 27.74 40.08
CA ARG A 222 -17.40 27.74 38.81
C ARG A 222 -15.93 27.31 38.94
N THR A 223 -15.36 27.42 40.14
CA THR A 223 -13.97 27.02 40.39
C THR A 223 -13.83 25.58 40.89
N ASN A 224 -14.94 24.88 41.11
CA ASN A 224 -14.93 23.46 41.49
C ASN A 224 -14.51 22.61 40.28
N ALA A 225 -13.65 21.61 40.50
CA ALA A 225 -13.20 20.67 39.46
C ALA A 225 -14.35 19.91 38.80
N ASP A 226 -15.43 19.64 39.54
CA ASP A 226 -16.64 18.98 39.04
C ASP A 226 -17.48 19.87 38.08
N ALA A 227 -17.18 21.17 38.02
CA ALA A 227 -17.74 22.10 37.02
C ALA A 227 -16.68 22.55 36.00
N SER A 228 -15.43 22.69 36.43
CA SER A 228 -14.29 23.16 35.64
C SER A 228 -13.16 22.14 35.69
N PRO A 229 -13.20 21.09 34.85
CA PRO A 229 -12.26 19.97 34.90
C PRO A 229 -10.80 20.37 34.71
N LEU A 230 -10.50 21.54 34.09
CA LEU A 230 -9.14 22.07 34.02
C LEU A 230 -8.55 22.37 35.41
N LEU A 231 -9.38 22.64 36.40
CA LEU A 231 -8.98 23.03 37.76
C LEU A 231 -8.78 21.84 38.71
N ALA A 232 -8.96 20.60 38.24
CA ALA A 232 -8.71 19.40 39.04
C ALA A 232 -7.25 19.31 39.51
N ASP A 233 -7.00 18.98 40.77
CA ASP A 233 -5.62 18.93 41.30
C ASP A 233 -4.78 17.80 40.65
N ASP A 234 -5.42 16.69 40.28
CA ASP A 234 -4.76 15.52 39.72
C ASP A 234 -5.56 14.93 38.54
N VAL A 235 -4.87 14.69 37.43
CA VAL A 235 -5.40 14.01 36.24
C VAL A 235 -4.55 12.81 35.82
N SER A 236 -3.58 12.39 36.65
CA SER A 236 -2.64 11.31 36.35
C SER A 236 -3.29 9.92 36.25
N SER A 237 -4.52 9.77 36.72
CA SER A 237 -5.25 8.49 36.73
C SER A 237 -6.42 8.44 35.75
N VAL A 238 -6.73 9.53 35.03
CA VAL A 238 -7.83 9.54 34.06
C VAL A 238 -7.47 8.82 32.76
N ALA A 239 -8.48 8.57 31.91
CA ALA A 239 -8.30 7.92 30.61
C ALA A 239 -7.49 8.81 29.63
N PRO A 240 -6.79 8.23 28.64
CA PRO A 240 -6.28 8.96 27.47
C PRO A 240 -7.34 9.82 26.79
N ALA A 241 -6.94 10.79 25.97
CA ALA A 241 -7.88 11.76 25.40
C ALA A 241 -7.68 12.06 23.92
N ILE A 242 -8.79 12.22 23.20
CA ILE A 242 -8.85 12.91 21.92
C ILE A 242 -9.44 14.29 22.19
N VAL A 243 -8.72 15.35 21.85
CA VAL A 243 -9.16 16.72 22.07
C VAL A 243 -9.11 17.46 20.73
N LEU A 244 -10.25 17.97 20.28
CA LEU A 244 -10.27 18.84 19.11
C LEU A 244 -10.83 20.21 19.47
N THR A 245 -10.33 21.24 18.81
CA THR A 245 -10.76 22.63 19.00
C THR A 245 -10.92 23.31 17.65
N ALA A 246 -11.54 24.49 17.62
CA ALA A 246 -11.70 25.30 16.42
C ALA A 246 -10.91 26.61 16.55
N GLU A 247 -10.26 27.05 15.48
CA GLU A 247 -9.40 28.26 15.49
C GLU A 247 -10.17 29.51 15.94
N PHE A 248 -11.39 29.69 15.42
CA PHE A 248 -12.27 30.82 15.72
C PHE A 248 -13.33 30.47 16.78
N ASP A 249 -12.86 29.99 17.93
CA ASP A 249 -13.69 29.62 19.09
C ASP A 249 -13.16 30.27 20.38
N ILE A 250 -14.07 30.84 21.17
CA ILE A 250 -13.74 31.42 22.48
C ILE A 250 -13.16 30.40 23.47
N LEU A 251 -13.42 29.09 23.28
CA LEU A 251 -12.97 28.01 24.17
C LEU A 251 -11.62 27.38 23.76
N VAL A 252 -11.02 27.79 22.63
CA VAL A 252 -9.82 27.12 22.09
C VAL A 252 -8.64 27.08 23.08
N ASP A 253 -8.41 28.17 23.82
CA ASP A 253 -7.30 28.26 24.77
C ASP A 253 -7.51 27.31 25.97
N GLU A 254 -8.74 27.20 26.49
CA GLU A 254 -9.02 26.33 27.63
C GLU A 254 -9.04 24.84 27.24
N GLY A 255 -9.58 24.51 26.06
CA GLY A 255 -9.52 23.16 25.53
C GLY A 255 -8.08 22.69 25.31
N LYS A 256 -7.21 23.56 24.76
CA LYS A 256 -5.77 23.28 24.64
C LYS A 256 -5.09 23.16 26.00
N ALA A 257 -5.41 24.04 26.95
CA ALA A 257 -4.84 23.96 28.30
C ALA A 257 -5.18 22.63 29.00
N TYR A 258 -6.37 22.07 28.77
CA TYR A 258 -6.72 20.76 29.31
C TYR A 258 -5.97 19.62 28.64
N ALA A 259 -5.82 19.65 27.30
CA ALA A 259 -4.97 18.71 26.57
C ALA A 259 -3.53 18.72 27.10
N ASP A 260 -2.94 19.92 27.27
CA ASP A 260 -1.58 20.10 27.80
C ASP A 260 -1.44 19.56 29.22
N LYS A 261 -2.48 19.73 30.05
CA LYS A 261 -2.49 19.21 31.41
C LYS A 261 -2.51 17.68 31.44
N LEU A 262 -3.24 17.03 30.52
CA LEU A 262 -3.26 15.58 30.39
C LEU A 262 -1.92 15.04 29.88
N GLU A 263 -1.32 15.67 28.86
CA GLU A 263 0.01 15.32 28.36
C GLU A 263 1.08 15.46 29.46
N ALA A 264 1.05 16.55 30.23
CA ALA A 264 1.95 16.77 31.35
C ALA A 264 1.79 15.74 32.49
N ALA A 265 0.69 14.99 32.50
CA ALA A 265 0.42 13.89 33.42
C ALA A 265 0.67 12.50 32.79
N ASP A 266 1.50 12.45 31.73
CA ASP A 266 1.89 11.25 30.98
C ASP A 266 0.70 10.48 30.36
N LYS A 267 -0.36 11.21 29.97
CA LYS A 267 -1.47 10.63 29.19
C LYS A 267 -1.19 10.73 27.70
N LEU A 268 -1.56 9.68 26.98
CA LEU A 268 -1.64 9.73 25.52
C LEU A 268 -2.78 10.69 25.14
N VAL A 269 -2.44 11.74 24.39
CA VAL A 269 -3.40 12.75 23.93
C VAL A 269 -3.21 12.96 22.43
N ALA A 270 -4.30 12.85 21.68
CA ALA A 270 -4.36 13.35 20.31
C ALA A 270 -5.05 14.72 20.31
N TYR A 271 -4.31 15.78 19.99
CA TYR A 271 -4.83 17.15 19.94
C TYR A 271 -4.82 17.71 18.51
N LYS A 272 -5.95 18.30 18.07
CA LYS A 272 -6.03 19.03 16.79
C LYS A 272 -6.85 20.31 16.90
N CYS A 273 -6.28 21.43 16.46
CA CYS A 273 -7.03 22.67 16.23
C CYS A 273 -7.42 22.73 14.75
N PHE A 274 -8.71 22.65 14.45
CA PHE A 274 -9.23 22.76 13.10
C PHE A 274 -9.18 24.22 12.64
N ALA A 275 -8.31 24.48 11.66
CA ALA A 275 -8.11 25.81 11.09
C ALA A 275 -9.36 26.30 10.36
N GLN A 276 -9.60 27.61 10.37
CA GLN A 276 -10.69 28.29 9.68
C GLN A 276 -12.10 27.86 10.12
N GLN A 277 -12.21 27.12 11.23
CA GLN A 277 -13.48 26.65 11.79
C GLN A 277 -13.91 27.45 13.02
N MET A 278 -15.19 27.32 13.36
CA MET A 278 -15.87 28.01 14.47
C MET A 278 -16.58 27.01 15.41
N HIS A 279 -16.95 27.45 16.62
CA HIS A 279 -17.64 26.62 17.61
C HIS A 279 -18.93 25.99 17.05
N GLY A 280 -19.09 24.68 17.16
CA GLY A 280 -20.28 23.97 16.66
C GLY A 280 -20.10 23.32 15.28
N PHE A 281 -19.00 23.55 14.57
CA PHE A 281 -18.79 23.00 13.22
C PHE A 281 -18.90 21.45 13.17
N PHE A 282 -18.42 20.78 14.22
CA PHE A 282 -18.48 19.32 14.35
C PHE A 282 -19.92 18.77 14.36
N CYS A 283 -20.88 19.54 14.87
CA CYS A 283 -22.28 19.11 14.98
C CYS A 283 -23.07 19.31 13.69
N LEU A 284 -22.43 19.85 12.64
CA LEU A 284 -23.06 20.19 11.36
C LEU A 284 -22.40 19.46 10.17
N PRO A 285 -22.15 18.13 10.24
CA PRO A 285 -21.35 17.42 9.24
C PRO A 285 -21.95 17.49 7.82
N ASP A 286 -23.28 17.51 7.70
CA ASP A 286 -23.96 17.60 6.39
C ASP A 286 -24.00 19.02 5.80
N ALA A 287 -23.79 20.05 6.64
CA ALA A 287 -23.76 21.44 6.19
C ALA A 287 -22.33 21.95 5.98
N LEU A 288 -21.37 21.41 6.74
CA LEU A 288 -19.96 21.81 6.73
C LEU A 288 -19.08 20.57 6.48
N PRO A 289 -18.42 20.46 5.30
CA PRO A 289 -17.56 19.32 4.98
C PRO A 289 -16.49 19.02 6.03
N VAL A 290 -15.96 20.06 6.70
CA VAL A 290 -14.95 19.91 7.75
C VAL A 290 -15.50 19.20 9.00
N GLY A 291 -16.82 19.23 9.23
CA GLY A 291 -17.46 18.42 10.25
C GLY A 291 -17.27 16.91 9.99
N PHE A 292 -17.38 16.48 8.73
CA PHE A 292 -17.06 15.10 8.35
C PHE A 292 -15.59 14.76 8.51
N GLU A 293 -14.69 15.66 8.08
CA GLU A 293 -13.25 15.48 8.26
C GLU A 293 -12.87 15.34 9.74
N ALA A 294 -13.51 16.10 10.62
CA ALA A 294 -13.29 15.99 12.05
C ALA A 294 -13.81 14.67 12.63
N MET A 295 -14.96 14.17 12.19
CA MET A 295 -15.45 12.85 12.60
C MET A 295 -14.57 11.71 12.09
N ASP A 296 -14.06 11.80 10.85
CA ASP A 296 -13.11 10.81 10.30
C ASP A 296 -11.76 10.84 11.03
N TRP A 297 -11.30 12.03 11.42
CA TRP A 297 -10.13 12.18 12.28
C TRP A 297 -10.36 11.54 13.66
N VAL A 298 -11.49 11.82 14.32
CA VAL A 298 -11.86 11.19 15.59
C VAL A 298 -11.90 9.67 15.48
N ALA A 299 -12.53 9.12 14.44
CA ALA A 299 -12.59 7.67 14.22
C ALA A 299 -11.18 7.05 14.10
N ARG A 300 -10.27 7.70 13.37
CA ARG A 300 -8.87 7.28 13.23
C ARG A 300 -8.13 7.30 14.56
N GLU A 301 -8.29 8.36 15.35
CA GLU A 301 -7.64 8.48 16.65
C GLU A 301 -8.19 7.48 17.66
N ILE A 302 -9.50 7.17 17.63
CA ILE A 302 -10.10 6.10 18.45
C ILE A 302 -9.40 4.78 18.14
N ASP A 303 -9.30 4.42 16.86
CA ASP A 303 -8.63 3.19 16.45
C ASP A 303 -7.15 3.17 16.89
N GLY A 304 -6.43 4.29 16.79
CA GLY A 304 -5.04 4.40 17.26
C GLY A 304 -4.88 4.16 18.76
N HIS A 305 -5.82 4.65 19.58
CA HIS A 305 -5.79 4.48 21.04
C HIS A 305 -6.21 3.08 21.47
N LEU A 306 -7.23 2.51 20.83
CA LEU A 306 -7.77 1.19 21.19
C LEU A 306 -6.94 0.04 20.62
N ASN A 307 -6.29 0.26 19.47
CA ASN A 307 -5.50 -0.71 18.74
C ASN A 307 -4.07 -0.17 18.48
N PRO A 308 -3.21 -0.13 19.52
CA PRO A 308 -1.86 0.40 19.40
C PRO A 308 -1.03 -0.39 18.40
N ALA A 309 -0.18 0.32 17.65
CA ALA A 309 0.73 -0.26 16.66
C ALA A 309 2.18 -0.18 17.15
N GLU A 310 3.00 -1.17 16.79
CA GLU A 310 4.46 -1.07 16.92
C GLU A 310 4.96 0.10 16.07
N THR A 311 5.92 0.90 16.55
CA THR A 311 6.48 2.01 15.77
C THR A 311 7.93 1.71 15.40
N VAL A 312 8.24 1.86 14.11
CA VAL A 312 9.58 1.72 13.54
C VAL A 312 9.86 2.87 12.56
N ASP A 313 11.10 3.05 12.13
CA ASP A 313 11.43 4.09 11.15
C ASP A 313 10.95 3.70 9.74
N ALA A 314 11.11 2.42 9.38
CA ALA A 314 10.75 1.92 8.06
C ALA A 314 10.12 0.52 8.08
N VAL A 315 9.14 0.32 7.19
CA VAL A 315 8.62 -1.00 6.83
C VAL A 315 9.07 -1.35 5.42
N VAL A 316 9.57 -2.57 5.23
CA VAL A 316 9.92 -3.14 3.92
C VAL A 316 9.01 -4.33 3.62
N VAL A 317 8.42 -4.36 2.42
CA VAL A 317 7.50 -5.45 2.02
C VAL A 317 8.18 -6.35 0.99
N GLY A 318 8.50 -7.58 1.38
CA GLY A 318 9.19 -8.61 0.59
C GLY A 318 10.63 -8.85 1.03
N ALA A 319 11.06 -10.12 1.07
CA ALA A 319 12.42 -10.56 1.44
C ALA A 319 13.15 -11.24 0.25
N GLY A 320 12.91 -10.75 -0.97
CA GLY A 320 13.77 -10.99 -2.12
C GLY A 320 15.08 -10.19 -2.04
N PHE A 321 15.88 -10.20 -3.12
CA PHE A 321 17.12 -9.42 -3.17
C PHE A 321 16.92 -7.93 -2.85
N SER A 322 15.84 -7.32 -3.36
CA SER A 322 15.49 -5.93 -3.05
C SER A 322 15.33 -5.67 -1.55
N GLY A 323 14.49 -6.46 -0.88
CA GLY A 323 14.16 -6.22 0.52
C GLY A 323 15.28 -6.59 1.48
N MET A 324 16.04 -7.64 1.18
CA MET A 324 17.24 -7.98 1.95
C MET A 324 18.28 -6.86 1.89
N TYR A 325 18.53 -6.29 0.71
CA TYR A 325 19.50 -5.21 0.59
C TYR A 325 18.97 -3.91 1.21
N GLN A 326 17.68 -3.60 1.05
CA GLN A 326 17.07 -2.43 1.70
C GLN A 326 17.13 -2.52 3.22
N LEU A 327 16.82 -3.69 3.80
CA LEU A 327 16.96 -3.92 5.24
C LEU A 327 18.40 -3.71 5.70
N HIS A 328 19.38 -4.29 4.99
CA HIS A 328 20.78 -4.13 5.32
C HIS A 328 21.20 -2.66 5.36
N LYS A 329 20.85 -1.87 4.34
CA LYS A 329 21.20 -0.45 4.24
C LYS A 329 20.54 0.40 5.32
N LEU A 330 19.24 0.23 5.56
CA LEU A 330 18.53 0.99 6.59
C LEU A 330 19.04 0.67 8.00
N ARG A 331 19.38 -0.60 8.26
CA ARG A 331 19.97 -1.00 9.55
C ARG A 331 21.36 -0.40 9.74
N ASP A 332 22.17 -0.34 8.68
CA ASP A 332 23.49 0.29 8.72
C ASP A 332 23.40 1.81 8.96
N MET A 333 22.27 2.44 8.62
CA MET A 333 21.95 3.82 8.98
C MET A 333 21.47 3.98 10.44
N GLY A 334 21.33 2.89 11.19
CA GLY A 334 20.85 2.89 12.57
C GLY A 334 19.33 3.00 12.72
N LEU A 335 18.57 2.79 11.63
CA LEU A 335 17.11 2.84 11.64
C LEU A 335 16.52 1.53 12.15
N SER A 336 15.40 1.64 12.86
CA SER A 336 14.54 0.52 13.22
C SER A 336 13.71 0.10 12.00
N VAL A 337 13.76 -1.18 11.65
CA VAL A 337 13.17 -1.69 10.39
C VAL A 337 12.39 -2.97 10.66
N LYS A 338 11.22 -3.08 10.05
CA LYS A 338 10.45 -4.32 10.01
C LYS A 338 10.25 -4.78 8.57
N VAL A 339 10.56 -6.04 8.28
CA VAL A 339 10.30 -6.64 6.97
C VAL A 339 9.17 -7.65 7.06
N PHE A 340 8.25 -7.62 6.09
CA PHE A 340 7.18 -8.63 5.97
C PHE A 340 7.37 -9.46 4.70
N GLU A 341 7.41 -10.79 4.83
CA GLU A 341 7.52 -11.75 3.73
C GLU A 341 6.42 -12.79 3.81
N ALA A 342 5.75 -13.03 2.68
CA ALA A 342 4.67 -14.00 2.60
C ALA A 342 5.16 -15.45 2.57
N GLY A 343 6.39 -15.69 2.10
CA GLY A 343 7.06 -16.99 2.11
C GLY A 343 7.63 -17.37 3.47
N GLU A 344 8.09 -18.61 3.59
CA GLU A 344 8.69 -19.15 4.82
C GLU A 344 10.18 -18.79 4.98
N ASP A 345 10.81 -18.28 3.93
CA ASP A 345 12.24 -17.96 3.91
C ASP A 345 12.52 -16.85 2.89
N VAL A 346 13.77 -16.37 2.87
CA VAL A 346 14.24 -15.34 1.93
C VAL A 346 14.36 -15.87 0.50
N GLY A 347 14.56 -14.95 -0.45
CA GLY A 347 14.95 -15.26 -1.83
C GLY A 347 13.94 -14.82 -2.88
N GLY A 348 12.72 -14.45 -2.47
CA GLY A 348 11.69 -13.88 -3.37
C GLY A 348 11.40 -14.79 -4.55
N THR A 349 11.66 -14.33 -5.79
CA THR A 349 11.50 -15.14 -7.01
C THR A 349 12.14 -16.52 -6.89
N TRP A 350 13.34 -16.60 -6.30
CA TRP A 350 14.08 -17.85 -6.14
C TRP A 350 13.58 -18.70 -4.97
N TYR A 351 12.71 -18.18 -4.10
CA TYR A 351 11.96 -19.00 -3.14
C TYR A 351 10.73 -19.64 -3.78
N TRP A 352 9.98 -18.89 -4.60
CA TRP A 352 8.68 -19.32 -5.14
C TRP A 352 8.77 -20.19 -6.41
N ASN A 353 9.72 -19.89 -7.31
CA ASN A 353 9.79 -20.54 -8.63
C ASN A 353 10.65 -21.81 -8.60
N ARG A 354 10.12 -22.90 -8.06
CA ARG A 354 10.85 -24.18 -7.86
C ARG A 354 10.59 -25.24 -8.94
N TYR A 355 10.00 -24.84 -10.07
CA TYR A 355 9.72 -25.75 -11.18
C TYR A 355 11.03 -26.34 -11.75
N PRO A 356 11.00 -27.56 -12.30
CA PRO A 356 12.20 -28.19 -12.83
C PRO A 356 12.81 -27.34 -13.96
N GLY A 357 14.14 -27.16 -13.94
CA GLY A 357 14.85 -26.34 -14.92
C GLY A 357 14.89 -24.84 -14.66
N ALA A 358 14.21 -24.33 -13.61
CA ALA A 358 14.23 -22.92 -13.24
C ALA A 358 15.68 -22.40 -13.09
N ARG A 359 16.03 -21.38 -13.88
CA ARG A 359 17.43 -20.88 -14.00
C ARG A 359 17.48 -19.39 -14.33
N VAL A 360 18.55 -18.73 -13.91
CA VAL A 360 18.86 -17.36 -14.35
C VAL A 360 19.29 -17.32 -15.83
N ASP A 361 18.96 -16.25 -16.52
CA ASP A 361 19.30 -16.00 -17.93
C ASP A 361 20.48 -15.01 -18.11
N ILE A 362 21.05 -14.56 -16.99
CA ILE A 362 22.25 -13.74 -16.88
C ILE A 362 23.35 -14.59 -16.24
N GLU A 363 24.59 -14.41 -16.67
CA GLU A 363 25.72 -15.16 -16.14
C GLU A 363 25.82 -15.03 -14.61
N SER A 364 26.02 -16.15 -13.92
CA SER A 364 25.91 -16.27 -12.46
C SER A 364 26.75 -15.25 -11.70
N MET A 365 28.00 -15.06 -12.13
CA MET A 365 28.92 -14.12 -11.48
C MET A 365 28.48 -12.66 -11.65
N ALA A 366 27.71 -12.35 -12.70
CA ALA A 366 27.15 -11.02 -12.96
C ALA A 366 25.79 -10.79 -12.27
N TYR A 367 25.02 -11.85 -12.02
CA TYR A 367 23.74 -11.83 -11.31
C TYR A 367 23.94 -12.09 -9.80
N SER A 368 24.67 -11.19 -9.16
CA SER A 368 24.97 -11.26 -7.72
C SER A 368 25.15 -9.84 -7.16
N PHE A 369 25.09 -9.71 -5.84
CA PHE A 369 25.31 -8.44 -5.18
C PHE A 369 26.76 -7.99 -5.34
N SER A 370 26.95 -6.68 -5.41
CA SER A 370 28.23 -5.99 -5.52
C SER A 370 28.50 -5.03 -4.36
N PHE A 371 27.60 -4.94 -3.38
CA PHE A 371 27.76 -4.05 -2.22
C PHE A 371 28.82 -4.49 -1.20
N SER A 372 29.22 -5.78 -1.18
CA SER A 372 30.24 -6.31 -0.28
C SER A 372 31.29 -7.10 -1.04
N LYS A 373 32.54 -6.62 -0.97
CA LYS A 373 33.68 -7.30 -1.57
C LYS A 373 33.91 -8.67 -0.95
N GLU A 374 33.74 -8.79 0.36
CA GLU A 374 33.91 -10.05 1.07
C GLU A 374 32.88 -11.08 0.62
N LEU A 375 31.63 -10.68 0.37
CA LEU A 375 30.60 -11.56 -0.17
C LEU A 375 30.96 -12.06 -1.58
N GLU A 376 31.43 -11.17 -2.46
CA GLU A 376 31.87 -11.53 -3.81
C GLU A 376 33.04 -12.53 -3.82
N GLN A 377 33.95 -12.41 -2.85
CA GLN A 377 35.09 -13.31 -2.72
C GLN A 377 34.74 -14.64 -2.05
N ASP A 378 33.80 -14.65 -1.10
CA ASP A 378 33.41 -15.84 -0.34
C ASP A 378 32.57 -16.82 -1.19
N TRP A 379 31.60 -16.31 -1.94
CA TRP A 379 30.71 -17.17 -2.74
C TRP A 379 31.40 -17.73 -3.99
N VAL A 380 31.09 -18.98 -4.36
CA VAL A 380 31.61 -19.63 -5.58
C VAL A 380 30.43 -20.20 -6.36
N TRP A 381 30.23 -19.66 -7.57
CA TRP A 381 29.20 -20.11 -8.50
C TRP A 381 29.63 -21.38 -9.23
N SER A 382 28.72 -22.34 -9.37
CA SER A 382 29.02 -23.65 -9.95
C SER A 382 28.95 -23.68 -11.48
N GLU A 383 28.05 -22.92 -12.09
CA GLU A 383 27.73 -22.97 -13.52
C GLU A 383 27.65 -21.57 -14.15
N LYS A 384 27.80 -21.48 -15.49
CA LYS A 384 27.68 -20.23 -16.26
C LYS A 384 26.35 -19.53 -15.94
N TYR A 385 25.26 -20.29 -15.88
CA TYR A 385 23.93 -19.83 -15.48
C TYR A 385 23.43 -20.67 -14.32
N SER A 386 23.31 -20.13 -13.11
CA SER A 386 23.00 -20.93 -11.92
C SER A 386 21.53 -21.35 -11.85
N PRO A 387 21.23 -22.59 -11.42
CA PRO A 387 19.85 -23.05 -11.24
C PRO A 387 19.24 -22.41 -9.99
N GLN A 388 17.91 -22.37 -9.91
CA GLN A 388 17.17 -21.78 -8.79
C GLN A 388 17.66 -22.27 -7.41
N PRO A 389 17.95 -23.56 -7.16
CA PRO A 389 18.43 -23.99 -5.85
C PRO A 389 19.75 -23.35 -5.43
N GLU A 390 20.65 -23.02 -6.37
CA GLU A 390 21.90 -22.31 -6.07
C GLU A 390 21.66 -20.84 -5.74
N LEU A 391 20.77 -20.17 -6.47
CA LEU A 391 20.40 -18.79 -6.22
C LEU A 391 19.65 -18.62 -4.89
N LEU A 392 18.83 -19.59 -4.50
CA LEU A 392 18.21 -19.62 -3.17
C LEU A 392 19.26 -19.80 -2.07
N ARG A 393 20.23 -20.70 -2.24
CA ARG A 393 21.34 -20.85 -1.28
C ARG A 393 22.18 -19.58 -1.17
N TYR A 394 22.41 -18.88 -2.28
CA TYR A 394 23.09 -17.58 -2.26
C TYR A 394 22.30 -16.55 -1.45
N ALA A 395 20.98 -16.44 -1.68
CA ALA A 395 20.12 -15.54 -0.90
C ALA A 395 20.11 -15.88 0.60
N GLN A 396 20.04 -17.17 0.95
CA GLN A 396 20.13 -17.64 2.33
C GLN A 396 21.50 -17.32 2.95
N HIS A 397 22.59 -17.55 2.22
CA HIS A 397 23.94 -17.21 2.65
C HIS A 397 24.08 -15.71 2.93
N VAL A 398 23.54 -14.84 2.08
CA VAL A 398 23.50 -13.39 2.31
C VAL A 398 22.72 -13.07 3.58
N ALA A 399 21.50 -13.62 3.73
CA ALA A 399 20.67 -13.36 4.89
C ALA A 399 21.32 -13.80 6.21
N ASP A 400 22.01 -14.94 6.21
CA ASP A 400 22.72 -15.45 7.38
C ASP A 400 23.99 -14.63 7.66
N ARG A 401 24.77 -14.30 6.63
CA ARG A 401 26.01 -13.51 6.74
C ARG A 401 25.78 -12.14 7.36
N PHE A 402 24.69 -11.49 7.00
CA PHE A 402 24.33 -10.15 7.49
C PHE A 402 23.27 -10.20 8.59
N ASP A 403 22.94 -11.37 9.15
CA ASP A 403 21.97 -11.53 10.25
C ASP A 403 20.64 -10.80 9.98
N LEU A 404 20.10 -10.98 8.77
CA LEU A 404 18.91 -10.25 8.30
C LEU A 404 17.61 -10.86 8.82
N LYS A 405 17.57 -12.19 9.00
CA LYS A 405 16.33 -12.94 9.31
C LYS A 405 15.64 -12.49 10.60
N ARG A 406 16.38 -11.94 11.57
CA ARG A 406 15.81 -11.50 12.86
C ARG A 406 14.79 -10.37 12.73
N ASP A 407 14.92 -9.55 11.68
CA ASP A 407 14.07 -8.38 11.44
C ASP A 407 12.98 -8.68 10.39
N ILE A 408 12.88 -9.94 9.94
CA ILE A 408 11.92 -10.41 8.92
C ILE A 408 10.83 -11.26 9.59
N SER A 409 9.58 -10.82 9.44
CA SER A 409 8.39 -11.61 9.73
C SER A 409 8.00 -12.43 8.49
N PHE A 410 8.36 -13.72 8.50
CA PHE A 410 7.95 -14.69 7.48
C PHE A 410 6.49 -15.13 7.66
N ASN A 411 5.92 -15.79 6.65
CA ASN A 411 4.52 -16.22 6.62
C ASN A 411 3.53 -15.09 6.96
N THR A 412 3.91 -13.84 6.65
CA THR A 412 3.19 -12.65 7.04
C THR A 412 2.99 -11.78 5.81
N ARG A 413 1.76 -11.76 5.29
CA ARG A 413 1.39 -10.92 4.16
C ARG A 413 0.85 -9.58 4.66
N VAL A 414 1.31 -8.50 4.04
CA VAL A 414 0.73 -7.16 4.22
C VAL A 414 -0.60 -7.10 3.47
N GLU A 415 -1.66 -6.71 4.18
CA GLU A 415 -3.02 -6.55 3.67
C GLU A 415 -3.26 -5.10 3.22
N SER A 416 -2.88 -4.13 4.07
CA SER A 416 -3.10 -2.71 3.82
C SER A 416 -1.94 -1.84 4.29
N ALA A 417 -1.81 -0.67 3.67
CA ALA A 417 -0.91 0.39 4.09
C ALA A 417 -1.58 1.74 3.86
N HIS A 418 -1.91 2.46 4.93
CA HIS A 418 -2.64 3.73 4.84
C HIS A 418 -1.78 4.87 5.39
N PHE A 419 -1.65 5.95 4.62
CA PHE A 419 -0.88 7.12 5.01
C PHE A 419 -1.69 8.02 5.96
N ASP A 420 -1.05 8.39 7.06
CA ASP A 420 -1.54 9.28 8.10
C ASP A 420 -0.88 10.65 7.93
N GLU A 421 -1.59 11.56 7.28
CA GLU A 421 -1.08 12.89 6.92
C GLU A 421 -0.78 13.79 8.11
N ASP A 422 -1.43 13.55 9.25
CA ASP A 422 -1.21 14.36 10.46
C ASP A 422 0.15 14.03 11.11
N ASN A 423 0.70 12.83 10.83
CA ASN A 423 1.93 12.31 11.43
C ASN A 423 3.06 12.05 10.42
N ASP A 424 2.80 12.19 9.11
CA ASP A 424 3.68 11.80 8.01
C ASP A 424 4.15 10.33 8.10
N GLN A 425 3.23 9.42 8.42
CA GLN A 425 3.52 8.01 8.67
C GLN A 425 2.56 7.08 7.93
N TRP A 426 3.01 5.86 7.66
CA TRP A 426 2.20 4.76 7.16
C TRP A 426 1.76 3.86 8.32
N LEU A 427 0.47 3.55 8.41
CA LEU A 427 -0.04 2.42 9.19
C LEU A 427 -0.13 1.20 8.28
N VAL A 428 0.72 0.22 8.52
CA VAL A 428 0.78 -1.06 7.79
C VAL A 428 0.08 -2.14 8.62
N THR A 429 -0.89 -2.82 8.00
CA THR A 429 -1.63 -3.93 8.62
C THR A 429 -1.43 -5.21 7.82
N THR A 430 -1.24 -6.31 8.54
CA THR A 430 -1.04 -7.65 7.97
C THR A 430 -2.30 -8.50 8.06
N GLU A 431 -2.41 -9.55 7.25
CA GLU A 431 -3.57 -10.47 7.25
C GLU A 431 -3.81 -11.16 8.61
N CYS A 432 -2.78 -11.23 9.47
CA CYS A 432 -2.91 -11.79 10.82
C CYS A 432 -3.25 -10.74 11.89
N GLY A 433 -3.51 -9.49 11.49
CA GLY A 433 -3.89 -8.38 12.37
C GLY A 433 -2.72 -7.64 13.03
N GLN A 434 -1.46 -8.01 12.76
CA GLN A 434 -0.31 -7.22 13.22
C GLN A 434 -0.32 -5.84 12.55
N ARG A 435 -0.11 -4.79 13.37
CA ARG A 435 -0.12 -3.38 12.97
C ARG A 435 1.22 -2.71 13.28
N VAL A 436 1.78 -2.01 12.31
CA VAL A 436 3.05 -1.29 12.44
C VAL A 436 2.93 0.11 11.83
N ARG A 437 3.35 1.13 12.58
CA ARG A 437 3.52 2.51 12.09
C ARG A 437 4.96 2.73 11.67
N ALA A 438 5.16 3.34 10.50
CA ALA A 438 6.47 3.67 9.98
C ALA A 438 6.49 4.98 9.22
N ARG A 439 7.57 5.75 9.31
CA ARG A 439 7.74 6.96 8.50
C ARG A 439 7.89 6.60 7.02
N TYR A 440 8.71 5.60 6.72
CA TYR A 440 9.01 5.16 5.36
C TYR A 440 8.42 3.78 5.05
N LEU A 441 7.86 3.63 3.85
CA LEU A 441 7.35 2.36 3.33
C LEU A 441 8.10 2.00 2.04
N VAL A 442 8.83 0.89 2.05
CA VAL A 442 9.57 0.41 0.87
C VAL A 442 8.94 -0.86 0.33
N MET A 443 8.31 -0.74 -0.83
CA MET A 443 7.69 -1.84 -1.54
C MET A 443 8.75 -2.59 -2.37
N ALA A 444 9.32 -3.62 -1.77
CA ALA A 444 10.29 -4.55 -2.35
C ALA A 444 9.62 -5.85 -2.85
N THR A 445 8.36 -5.75 -3.31
CA THR A 445 7.46 -6.87 -3.62
C THR A 445 7.81 -7.63 -4.91
N GLY A 446 8.77 -7.11 -5.68
CA GLY A 446 9.22 -7.67 -6.95
C GLY A 446 8.23 -7.45 -8.10
N VAL A 447 8.72 -7.57 -9.33
CA VAL A 447 7.96 -7.28 -10.56
C VAL A 447 7.30 -8.50 -11.21
N LEU A 448 7.63 -9.71 -10.76
CA LEU A 448 7.12 -10.99 -11.26
C LEU A 448 6.80 -11.94 -10.10
N SER A 449 6.01 -11.47 -9.13
CA SER A 449 5.64 -12.22 -7.91
C SER A 449 4.13 -12.51 -7.81
N ALA A 450 3.30 -11.78 -8.55
CA ALA A 450 1.86 -12.00 -8.65
C ALA A 450 1.54 -13.03 -9.73
N ALA A 451 1.66 -14.32 -9.40
CA ALA A 451 1.35 -15.41 -10.33
C ALA A 451 -0.11 -15.27 -10.84
N LYS A 452 -0.31 -15.40 -12.15
CA LYS A 452 -1.65 -15.23 -12.76
C LYS A 452 -2.47 -16.49 -12.60
N THR A 453 -3.65 -16.34 -12.05
CA THR A 453 -4.72 -17.34 -12.20
C THR A 453 -5.00 -17.52 -13.71
N PRO A 454 -4.86 -18.75 -14.27
CA PRO A 454 -5.23 -19.01 -15.64
C PRO A 454 -6.71 -18.71 -15.88
N ASP A 455 -7.01 -17.80 -16.81
CA ASP A 455 -8.38 -17.46 -17.21
C ASP A 455 -8.82 -18.40 -18.33
N ILE A 456 -9.22 -19.62 -17.95
CA ILE A 456 -9.68 -20.69 -18.85
C ILE A 456 -10.96 -21.29 -18.27
N ALA A 457 -12.01 -21.37 -19.09
CA ALA A 457 -13.28 -21.96 -18.69
C ALA A 457 -13.09 -23.39 -18.16
N GLY A 458 -13.84 -23.76 -17.12
CA GLY A 458 -13.81 -25.10 -16.53
C GLY A 458 -12.55 -25.47 -15.74
N ARG A 459 -11.56 -24.58 -15.60
CA ARG A 459 -10.30 -24.84 -14.86
C ARG A 459 -10.53 -25.46 -13.48
N ASP A 460 -11.46 -24.90 -12.71
CA ASP A 460 -11.73 -25.32 -11.32
C ASP A 460 -12.48 -26.67 -11.24
N SER A 461 -12.90 -27.24 -12.38
CA SER A 461 -13.58 -28.54 -12.47
C SER A 461 -12.64 -29.73 -12.68
N TYR A 462 -11.38 -29.48 -13.03
CA TYR A 462 -10.40 -30.53 -13.29
C TYR A 462 -10.07 -31.32 -12.01
N LYS A 463 -10.12 -32.66 -12.10
CA LYS A 463 -9.92 -33.56 -10.95
C LYS A 463 -8.50 -34.10 -10.82
N GLY A 464 -7.66 -33.90 -11.85
CA GLY A 464 -6.25 -34.28 -11.82
C GLY A 464 -5.37 -33.26 -11.10
N GLU A 465 -4.06 -33.47 -11.14
CA GLU A 465 -3.10 -32.61 -10.46
C GLU A 465 -2.90 -31.30 -11.24
N THR A 466 -2.86 -30.17 -10.55
CA THR A 466 -2.56 -28.87 -11.19
C THR A 466 -1.34 -28.22 -10.54
N TYR A 467 -0.48 -27.66 -11.38
CA TYR A 467 0.72 -26.99 -10.93
C TYR A 467 0.86 -25.64 -11.63
N GLN A 468 1.29 -24.62 -10.89
CA GLN A 468 1.67 -23.34 -11.45
C GLN A 468 3.16 -23.13 -11.24
N THR A 469 3.88 -22.78 -12.31
CA THR A 469 5.34 -22.59 -12.26
C THR A 469 5.77 -21.56 -11.19
N GLY A 470 5.00 -20.49 -10.99
CA GLY A 470 5.26 -19.48 -9.95
C GLY A 470 4.90 -19.89 -8.51
N LEU A 471 4.31 -21.07 -8.30
CA LEU A 471 3.86 -21.59 -6.99
C LEU A 471 4.15 -23.10 -6.90
N TRP A 472 5.34 -23.51 -7.36
CA TRP A 472 5.69 -24.92 -7.48
C TRP A 472 5.91 -25.58 -6.10
N PRO A 473 5.46 -26.83 -5.88
CA PRO A 473 5.67 -27.54 -4.62
C PRO A 473 7.15 -27.64 -4.21
N LYS A 474 7.43 -27.50 -2.92
CA LYS A 474 8.79 -27.47 -2.36
C LYS A 474 9.50 -28.83 -2.45
N GLU A 475 8.71 -29.89 -2.33
CA GLU A 475 9.10 -31.29 -2.40
C GLU A 475 9.35 -31.78 -3.84
N GLY A 476 9.03 -30.96 -4.85
CA GLY A 476 9.08 -31.35 -6.26
C GLY A 476 7.81 -32.09 -6.68
N VAL A 477 7.79 -32.52 -7.94
CA VAL A 477 6.67 -33.26 -8.55
C VAL A 477 7.25 -34.38 -9.39
N ASP A 478 6.69 -35.58 -9.26
CA ASP A 478 7.06 -36.73 -10.08
C ASP A 478 6.06 -36.91 -11.22
N PHE A 479 6.56 -36.81 -12.46
CA PHE A 479 5.77 -37.02 -13.68
C PHE A 479 5.92 -38.41 -14.30
N THR A 480 6.69 -39.31 -13.68
CA THR A 480 6.88 -40.68 -14.17
C THR A 480 5.55 -41.38 -14.38
N GLY A 481 5.31 -41.95 -15.56
CA GLY A 481 4.07 -42.68 -15.85
C GLY A 481 2.85 -41.81 -16.14
N LYS A 482 2.99 -40.47 -16.17
CA LYS A 482 1.86 -39.53 -16.32
C LYS A 482 1.75 -38.96 -17.73
N ARG A 483 0.52 -38.67 -18.14
CA ARG A 483 0.18 -37.80 -19.28
C ARG A 483 0.08 -36.37 -18.77
N VAL A 484 0.95 -35.50 -19.26
CA VAL A 484 1.09 -34.12 -18.76
C VAL A 484 0.73 -33.12 -19.85
N ALA A 485 -0.06 -32.11 -19.50
CA ALA A 485 -0.26 -30.94 -20.33
C ALA A 485 0.53 -29.75 -19.79
N VAL A 486 1.23 -29.02 -20.66
CA VAL A 486 1.84 -27.72 -20.32
C VAL A 486 1.14 -26.61 -21.10
N ILE A 487 0.55 -25.63 -20.42
CA ILE A 487 -0.12 -24.48 -21.04
C ILE A 487 0.77 -23.24 -20.93
N GLY A 488 1.18 -22.73 -22.09
CA GLY A 488 2.09 -21.58 -22.21
C GLY A 488 3.50 -21.99 -22.64
N THR A 489 4.18 -21.09 -23.35
CA THR A 489 5.55 -21.29 -23.88
C THR A 489 6.44 -20.07 -23.65
N GLY A 490 6.23 -19.36 -22.53
CA GLY A 490 7.17 -18.34 -22.05
C GLY A 490 8.38 -18.96 -21.36
N SER A 491 9.26 -18.12 -20.80
CA SER A 491 10.53 -18.56 -20.17
C SER A 491 10.36 -19.74 -19.19
N SER A 492 9.35 -19.70 -18.31
CA SER A 492 9.10 -20.79 -17.35
C SER A 492 8.82 -22.12 -18.02
N ALA A 493 8.04 -22.13 -19.10
CA ALA A 493 7.76 -23.34 -19.86
C ALA A 493 8.97 -23.79 -20.69
N VAL A 494 9.67 -22.86 -21.34
CA VAL A 494 10.88 -23.16 -22.11
C VAL A 494 11.92 -23.88 -21.25
N GLN A 495 12.06 -23.48 -19.99
CA GLN A 495 12.93 -24.14 -19.02
C GLN A 495 12.36 -25.47 -18.50
N ALA A 496 11.05 -25.55 -18.22
CA ALA A 496 10.44 -26.74 -17.63
C ALA A 496 10.19 -27.90 -18.60
N ILE A 497 9.82 -27.60 -19.84
CA ILE A 497 9.39 -28.58 -20.85
C ILE A 497 10.43 -29.69 -21.08
N PRO A 498 11.74 -29.41 -21.26
CA PRO A 498 12.74 -30.46 -21.43
C PRO A 498 12.77 -31.45 -20.28
N HIS A 499 12.71 -30.97 -19.04
CA HIS A 499 12.71 -31.82 -17.85
C HIS A 499 11.42 -32.63 -17.69
N ILE A 500 10.25 -32.01 -17.90
CA ILE A 500 8.97 -32.71 -17.84
C ILE A 500 8.91 -33.79 -18.94
N ALA A 501 9.44 -33.51 -20.14
CA ALA A 501 9.46 -34.46 -21.26
C ALA A 501 10.36 -35.67 -21.02
N GLU A 502 11.39 -35.54 -20.19
CA GLU A 502 12.29 -36.63 -19.80
C GLU A 502 11.62 -37.62 -18.85
N GLU A 503 10.68 -37.16 -18.01
CA GLU A 503 9.99 -37.97 -17.01
C GLU A 503 8.61 -38.49 -17.46
N ALA A 504 7.82 -37.66 -18.15
CA ALA A 504 6.43 -37.97 -18.49
C ALA A 504 6.32 -39.05 -19.57
N ASP A 505 5.31 -39.92 -19.45
CA ASP A 505 4.97 -40.91 -20.47
C ASP A 505 4.46 -40.24 -21.75
N GLU A 506 3.71 -39.14 -21.60
CA GLU A 506 3.28 -38.28 -22.69
C GLU A 506 3.29 -36.82 -22.22
N LEU A 507 3.83 -35.92 -23.05
CA LEU A 507 3.76 -34.47 -22.85
C LEU A 507 3.06 -33.80 -24.04
N VAL A 508 2.00 -33.04 -23.75
CA VAL A 508 1.32 -32.19 -24.73
C VAL A 508 1.51 -30.72 -24.36
N VAL A 509 2.17 -29.96 -25.24
CA VAL A 509 2.42 -28.53 -25.03
C VAL A 509 1.38 -27.70 -25.78
N TYR A 510 0.64 -26.86 -25.06
CA TYR A 510 -0.36 -25.96 -25.61
C TYR A 510 0.21 -24.55 -25.76
N GLN A 511 0.54 -24.21 -27.01
CA GLN A 511 1.19 -22.96 -27.39
C GLN A 511 0.19 -21.98 -28.03
N ARG A 512 0.09 -20.77 -27.47
CA ARG A 512 -0.67 -19.67 -28.10
C ARG A 512 0.18 -18.83 -29.04
N THR A 513 1.42 -18.54 -28.68
CA THR A 513 2.32 -17.70 -29.48
C THR A 513 3.74 -18.16 -29.21
N ALA A 514 4.45 -18.55 -30.26
CA ALA A 514 5.83 -19.02 -30.13
C ALA A 514 6.76 -17.92 -29.55
N ALA A 515 7.63 -18.35 -28.64
CA ALA A 515 8.69 -17.53 -28.08
C ALA A 515 9.97 -17.65 -28.91
N TYR A 516 10.72 -16.55 -29.07
CA TYR A 516 12.11 -16.67 -29.49
C TYR A 516 12.93 -17.24 -28.34
N SER A 517 13.67 -18.31 -28.61
CA SER A 517 14.57 -18.95 -27.66
C SER A 517 15.94 -19.15 -28.29
N THR A 518 16.99 -19.03 -27.48
CA THR A 518 18.38 -19.28 -27.85
C THR A 518 19.02 -20.23 -26.85
N PRO A 519 19.86 -21.19 -27.29
CA PRO A 519 20.51 -22.14 -26.39
C PRO A 519 21.47 -21.42 -25.43
N ALA A 520 21.44 -21.80 -24.16
CA ALA A 520 22.31 -21.25 -23.12
C ALA A 520 23.76 -21.71 -23.26
N PHE A 521 23.97 -22.90 -23.83
CA PHE A 521 25.22 -23.66 -23.75
C PHE A 521 25.77 -23.69 -22.30
N ASN A 522 24.88 -23.94 -21.34
CA ASN A 522 25.26 -23.94 -19.93
C ASN A 522 26.29 -25.03 -19.64
N ARG A 523 27.24 -24.72 -18.76
CA ARG A 523 28.32 -25.60 -18.35
C ARG A 523 28.84 -25.20 -16.97
N PRO A 524 29.56 -26.10 -16.28
CA PRO A 524 30.36 -25.72 -15.13
C PRO A 524 31.31 -24.56 -15.46
N LEU A 525 31.47 -23.65 -14.50
CA LEU A 525 32.51 -22.62 -14.58
C LEU A 525 33.87 -23.25 -14.34
N THR A 526 34.88 -22.80 -15.08
CA THR A 526 36.27 -23.21 -14.83
C THR A 526 36.88 -22.35 -13.72
N ASN A 527 37.85 -22.89 -12.98
CA ASN A 527 38.57 -22.12 -11.95
C ASN A 527 39.21 -20.84 -12.53
N SER A 528 39.71 -20.91 -13.77
CA SER A 528 40.32 -19.74 -14.43
C SER A 528 39.30 -18.61 -14.66
N GLU A 529 38.07 -18.94 -15.05
CA GLU A 529 36.99 -17.94 -15.21
C GLU A 529 36.61 -17.31 -13.87
N ILE A 530 36.48 -18.15 -12.84
CA ILE A 530 36.18 -17.72 -11.47
C ILE A 530 37.28 -16.79 -10.95
N ASP A 531 38.54 -17.21 -11.03
CA ASP A 531 39.70 -16.45 -10.54
C ASP A 531 39.87 -15.13 -11.31
N THR A 532 39.66 -15.14 -12.63
CA THR A 532 39.73 -13.93 -13.46
C THR A 532 38.67 -12.93 -13.05
N MET A 533 37.42 -13.37 -12.92
CA MET A 533 36.32 -12.51 -12.49
C MET A 533 36.53 -12.00 -11.06
N LYS A 534 36.91 -12.87 -10.12
CA LYS A 534 37.17 -12.49 -8.72
C LYS A 534 38.31 -11.50 -8.58
N GLY A 535 39.36 -11.64 -9.39
CA GLY A 535 40.47 -10.69 -9.46
C GLY A 535 40.10 -9.33 -10.09
N ASN A 536 38.97 -9.25 -10.79
CA ASN A 536 38.54 -8.06 -11.54
C ASN A 536 37.13 -7.55 -11.18
N TYR A 537 36.52 -8.04 -10.10
CA TYR A 537 35.14 -7.71 -9.74
C TYR A 537 34.92 -6.20 -9.67
N ASP A 538 35.81 -5.46 -9.00
CA ASP A 538 35.68 -4.01 -8.85
C ASP A 538 35.51 -3.29 -10.21
N GLN A 539 36.37 -3.57 -11.19
CA GLN A 539 36.29 -2.97 -12.52
C GLN A 539 35.06 -3.47 -13.28
N TYR A 540 34.81 -4.79 -13.25
CA TYR A 540 33.66 -5.40 -13.90
C TYR A 540 32.35 -4.74 -13.42
N ARG A 541 32.19 -4.53 -12.11
CA ARG A 541 30.99 -3.91 -11.53
C ARG A 541 30.83 -2.45 -11.92
N GLN A 542 31.93 -1.69 -12.05
CA GLN A 542 31.86 -0.31 -12.51
C GLN A 542 31.36 -0.23 -13.96
N GLU A 543 31.90 -1.05 -14.85
CA GLU A 543 31.45 -1.14 -16.25
C GLU A 543 29.99 -1.64 -16.32
N GLN A 544 29.66 -2.63 -15.50
CA GLN A 544 28.31 -3.18 -15.39
C GLN A 544 27.27 -2.13 -15.01
N ARG A 545 27.55 -1.29 -14.01
CA ARG A 545 26.61 -0.25 -13.54
C ARG A 545 26.31 0.82 -14.60
N LEU A 546 27.27 1.11 -15.48
CA LEU A 546 27.15 2.14 -16.52
C LEU A 546 26.73 1.59 -17.89
N SER A 547 26.63 0.27 -18.04
CA SER A 547 26.19 -0.33 -19.29
C SER A 547 24.68 -0.16 -19.52
N PRO A 548 24.20 -0.23 -20.77
CA PRO A 548 22.78 -0.04 -21.07
C PRO A 548 21.84 -1.04 -20.37
N ALA A 549 22.25 -2.30 -20.23
CA ALA A 549 21.41 -3.37 -19.68
C ALA A 549 21.94 -3.95 -18.36
N GLY A 550 22.99 -3.38 -17.75
CA GLY A 550 23.63 -4.02 -16.58
C GLY A 550 24.39 -5.31 -16.93
N ILE A 551 24.76 -5.44 -18.20
CA ILE A 551 25.43 -6.58 -18.83
C ILE A 551 26.49 -5.97 -19.77
N ILE A 552 27.72 -6.44 -19.70
CA ILE A 552 28.84 -5.90 -20.50
C ILE A 552 29.37 -6.88 -21.56
N ASN A 553 28.96 -8.15 -21.45
CA ASN A 553 29.33 -9.20 -22.39
C ASN A 553 28.09 -9.66 -23.20
N PRO A 554 28.19 -9.76 -24.54
CA PRO A 554 29.34 -9.33 -25.35
C PRO A 554 29.34 -7.80 -25.52
N GLU A 555 30.45 -7.26 -26.03
CA GLU A 555 30.55 -5.84 -26.35
C GLU A 555 29.55 -5.47 -27.46
N ARG A 556 28.81 -4.38 -27.24
CA ARG A 556 27.81 -3.90 -28.20
C ARG A 556 28.48 -3.28 -29.42
N GLN A 557 28.16 -3.82 -30.59
CA GLN A 557 28.65 -3.31 -31.87
C GLN A 557 27.90 -2.05 -32.29
N LEU A 558 28.62 -1.12 -32.95
CA LEU A 558 28.09 0.18 -33.36
C LEU A 558 27.57 0.20 -34.81
N GLU A 559 28.02 -0.74 -35.64
CA GLU A 559 27.59 -0.87 -37.04
C GLU A 559 26.09 -1.21 -37.13
N ARG A 560 25.44 -0.75 -38.21
CA ARG A 560 24.04 -1.06 -38.51
C ARG A 560 23.94 -2.34 -39.33
N VAL A 561 22.86 -3.11 -39.17
CA VAL A 561 22.66 -4.37 -39.90
C VAL A 561 22.77 -4.16 -41.42
N MET A 562 22.17 -3.11 -41.97
CA MET A 562 22.10 -2.92 -43.42
C MET A 562 23.37 -2.35 -44.05
N ASP A 563 24.33 -1.90 -43.25
CA ASP A 563 25.63 -1.38 -43.72
C ASP A 563 26.67 -2.51 -43.92
N VAL A 564 26.36 -3.73 -43.46
CA VAL A 564 27.27 -4.88 -43.47
C VAL A 564 26.85 -5.91 -44.52
N PRO A 565 27.76 -6.45 -45.36
CA PRO A 565 27.44 -7.48 -46.35
C PRO A 565 26.80 -8.73 -45.73
N LYS A 566 25.85 -9.33 -46.43
CA LYS A 566 25.04 -10.44 -45.91
C LYS A 566 25.86 -11.61 -45.35
N GLU A 567 26.94 -12.00 -46.02
CA GLU A 567 27.80 -13.09 -45.54
C GLU A 567 28.43 -12.78 -44.18
N GLU A 568 28.84 -11.53 -43.97
CA GLU A 568 29.43 -11.08 -42.71
C GLU A 568 28.36 -10.95 -41.60
N ARG A 569 27.13 -10.53 -41.95
CA ARG A 569 26.00 -10.54 -40.99
C ARG A 569 25.71 -11.93 -40.48
N GLN A 570 25.65 -12.89 -41.41
CA GLN A 570 25.40 -14.30 -41.08
C GLN A 570 26.50 -14.86 -40.17
N ARG A 571 27.78 -14.59 -40.48
CA ARG A 571 28.91 -15.00 -39.63
C ARG A 571 28.78 -14.45 -38.20
N ARG A 572 28.47 -13.15 -38.05
CA ARG A 572 28.29 -12.52 -36.73
C ARG A 572 27.09 -13.10 -35.96
N PHE A 573 25.99 -13.39 -36.64
CA PHE A 573 24.84 -14.05 -36.01
C PHE A 573 25.16 -15.48 -35.57
N GLU A 574 25.94 -16.22 -36.35
CA GLU A 574 26.42 -17.57 -35.99
C GLU A 574 27.30 -17.53 -34.73
N GLU A 575 28.28 -16.61 -34.70
CA GLU A 575 29.14 -16.43 -33.54
C GLU A 575 28.35 -16.05 -32.29
N ALA A 576 27.45 -15.07 -32.39
CA ALA A 576 26.62 -14.64 -31.27
C ALA A 576 25.59 -15.70 -30.82
N TRP A 577 25.13 -16.56 -31.73
CA TRP A 577 24.31 -17.73 -31.37
C TRP A 577 25.12 -18.72 -30.54
N ASP A 578 26.33 -19.05 -30.99
CA ASP A 578 27.21 -20.04 -30.36
C ASP A 578 27.78 -19.58 -29.00
N GLU A 579 27.81 -18.27 -28.74
CA GLU A 579 28.12 -17.72 -27.41
C GLU A 579 27.08 -18.08 -26.35
N GLY A 580 25.82 -18.26 -26.74
CA GLY A 580 24.71 -18.57 -25.84
C GLY A 580 24.51 -17.52 -24.75
N LEU A 581 24.52 -16.24 -25.13
CA LEU A 581 24.30 -15.07 -24.24
C LEU A 581 22.93 -14.44 -24.53
N LEU A 582 22.19 -14.04 -23.48
CA LEU A 582 20.87 -13.40 -23.61
C LEU A 582 20.90 -12.18 -24.54
N THR A 583 21.93 -11.35 -24.41
CA THR A 583 22.14 -10.13 -25.21
C THR A 583 23.00 -10.37 -26.45
N GLY A 584 23.43 -11.60 -26.73
CA GLY A 584 24.41 -11.92 -27.77
C GLY A 584 23.97 -11.41 -29.13
N LEU A 585 22.90 -11.99 -29.67
CA LEU A 585 22.34 -11.56 -30.96
C LEU A 585 21.93 -10.08 -30.97
N MET A 586 21.36 -9.57 -29.87
CA MET A 586 20.96 -8.17 -29.74
C MET A 586 22.13 -7.18 -29.84
N SER A 587 23.33 -7.63 -29.49
CA SER A 587 24.54 -6.80 -29.42
C SER A 587 25.38 -6.83 -30.70
N THR A 588 25.01 -7.68 -31.67
CA THR A 588 25.74 -7.83 -32.95
C THR A 588 25.68 -6.58 -33.83
N PHE A 589 24.65 -5.75 -33.66
CA PHE A 589 24.45 -4.49 -34.39
C PHE A 589 23.70 -3.47 -33.54
N SER A 590 23.84 -2.18 -33.87
CA SER A 590 23.31 -1.09 -33.04
C SER A 590 21.79 -0.90 -33.15
N ASP A 591 21.17 -1.36 -34.24
CA ASP A 591 19.80 -1.03 -34.65
C ASP A 591 18.80 -2.20 -34.61
N ILE A 592 19.17 -3.38 -34.09
CA ILE A 592 18.29 -4.58 -34.02
C ILE A 592 16.96 -4.31 -33.32
N GLN A 593 16.94 -3.47 -32.28
CA GLN A 593 15.71 -3.15 -31.52
C GLN A 593 15.04 -1.84 -31.98
N LEU A 594 15.58 -1.18 -33.00
CA LEU A 594 15.17 0.15 -33.46
C LEU A 594 14.62 0.12 -34.89
N ASP A 595 15.15 -0.76 -35.74
CA ASP A 595 14.82 -0.83 -37.16
C ASP A 595 14.19 -2.19 -37.52
N ALA A 596 13.05 -2.15 -38.20
CA ALA A 596 12.27 -3.36 -38.50
C ALA A 596 12.94 -4.26 -39.56
N GLU A 597 13.67 -3.69 -40.51
CA GLU A 597 14.39 -4.45 -41.54
C GLU A 597 15.62 -5.13 -40.91
N ALA A 598 16.37 -4.39 -40.08
CA ALA A 598 17.46 -4.93 -39.28
C ALA A 598 17.00 -6.08 -38.38
N ASN A 599 15.88 -5.92 -37.68
CA ASN A 599 15.30 -6.95 -36.82
C ASN A 599 14.87 -8.18 -37.62
N HIS A 600 14.35 -7.99 -38.84
CA HIS A 600 13.90 -9.09 -39.69
C HIS A 600 15.05 -10.04 -40.04
N GLU A 601 16.25 -9.54 -40.34
CA GLU A 601 17.42 -10.36 -40.66
C GLU A 601 17.80 -11.30 -39.51
N VAL A 602 17.90 -10.79 -38.28
CA VAL A 602 18.21 -11.62 -37.11
C VAL A 602 17.05 -12.56 -36.76
N ALA A 603 15.80 -12.13 -36.95
CA ALA A 603 14.65 -12.98 -36.74
C ALA A 603 14.64 -14.17 -37.72
N GLU A 604 14.88 -13.95 -39.02
CA GLU A 604 15.00 -15.02 -40.01
C GLU A 604 16.14 -15.99 -39.71
N PHE A 605 17.29 -15.48 -39.26
CA PHE A 605 18.38 -16.33 -38.79
C PHE A 605 17.92 -17.29 -37.67
N ILE A 606 17.22 -16.78 -36.65
CA ILE A 606 16.68 -17.64 -35.57
C ILE A 606 15.65 -18.63 -36.11
N ARG A 607 14.76 -18.19 -37.02
CA ARG A 607 13.76 -19.06 -37.66
C ARG A 607 14.42 -20.20 -38.44
N ASP A 608 15.55 -19.95 -39.10
CA ASP A 608 16.35 -20.98 -39.77
C ASP A 608 16.91 -22.00 -38.77
N ARG A 609 17.42 -21.55 -37.62
CA ARG A 609 17.90 -22.46 -36.56
C ARG A 609 16.78 -23.38 -36.07
N ILE A 610 15.57 -22.86 -35.85
CA ILE A 610 14.40 -23.66 -35.44
C ILE A 610 14.07 -24.71 -36.50
N ARG A 611 13.95 -24.29 -37.77
CA ARG A 611 13.64 -25.18 -38.90
C ARG A 611 14.68 -26.28 -39.12
N ASN A 612 15.94 -26.01 -38.80
CA ASN A 612 17.02 -26.98 -38.92
C ASN A 612 17.12 -27.93 -37.72
N THR A 613 16.57 -27.55 -36.57
CA THR A 613 16.64 -28.33 -35.32
C THR A 613 15.46 -29.30 -35.18
N VAL A 614 14.25 -28.87 -35.54
CA VAL A 614 13.02 -29.67 -35.39
C VAL A 614 12.75 -30.48 -36.66
N LYS A 615 12.70 -31.80 -36.53
CA LYS A 615 12.60 -32.75 -37.66
C LYS A 615 11.23 -32.72 -38.34
N ASP A 616 10.16 -32.62 -37.55
CA ASP A 616 8.81 -32.51 -38.09
C ASP A 616 8.55 -31.08 -38.60
N LYS A 617 8.21 -30.96 -39.90
CA LYS A 617 8.09 -29.66 -40.57
C LYS A 617 6.94 -28.81 -40.04
N GLN A 618 5.82 -29.44 -39.67
CA GLN A 618 4.67 -28.71 -39.17
C GLN A 618 4.93 -28.19 -37.75
N THR A 619 5.54 -29.01 -36.90
CA THR A 619 5.97 -28.64 -35.55
C THR A 619 7.02 -27.52 -35.59
N ALA A 620 7.99 -27.62 -36.50
CA ALA A 620 8.96 -26.54 -36.73
C ALA A 620 8.27 -25.22 -37.12
N ASP A 621 7.30 -25.25 -38.04
CA ASP A 621 6.56 -24.05 -38.45
C ASP A 621 5.72 -23.47 -37.30
N ASP A 622 5.07 -24.32 -36.52
CA ASP A 622 4.27 -23.91 -35.36
C ASP A 622 5.15 -23.33 -34.23
N LEU A 623 6.40 -23.80 -34.06
CA LEU A 623 7.39 -23.24 -33.13
C LEU A 623 8.08 -21.97 -33.63
N THR A 624 7.93 -21.61 -34.90
CA THR A 624 8.60 -20.47 -35.52
C THR A 624 7.89 -19.16 -35.14
N PRO A 625 8.52 -18.22 -34.40
CA PRO A 625 7.86 -16.97 -34.00
C PRO A 625 7.67 -16.02 -35.17
N LYS A 626 6.40 -15.66 -35.45
CA LYS A 626 6.01 -14.76 -36.56
C LYS A 626 5.20 -13.54 -36.10
N ALA A 627 4.75 -13.53 -34.85
CA ALA A 627 3.75 -12.56 -34.38
C ALA A 627 4.34 -11.23 -33.88
N TYR A 628 5.65 -11.14 -33.67
CA TYR A 628 6.31 -9.94 -33.15
C TYR A 628 7.81 -9.92 -33.53
N PRO A 629 8.45 -8.73 -33.55
CA PRO A 629 9.89 -8.61 -33.83
C PRO A 629 10.75 -9.26 -32.72
N TYR A 630 11.93 -9.78 -33.05
CA TYR A 630 12.86 -10.33 -32.06
C TYR A 630 13.21 -9.31 -30.97
N ALA A 631 13.39 -9.77 -29.73
CA ALA A 631 13.73 -8.97 -28.55
C ALA A 631 12.74 -7.83 -28.15
N THR A 632 11.52 -7.80 -28.72
CA THR A 632 10.42 -6.93 -28.25
C THR A 632 9.58 -7.58 -27.14
N LYS A 633 9.77 -8.88 -26.96
CA LYS A 633 9.56 -9.61 -25.69
C LYS A 633 10.93 -10.04 -25.18
N ARG A 634 11.07 -10.31 -23.88
CA ARG A 634 12.30 -10.92 -23.35
C ARG A 634 12.55 -12.24 -24.10
N PRO A 635 13.69 -12.39 -24.81
CA PRO A 635 14.07 -13.67 -25.38
C PRO A 635 14.23 -14.71 -24.27
N CYS A 636 13.92 -15.97 -24.58
CA CYS A 636 14.17 -17.07 -23.66
C CYS A 636 15.58 -17.62 -23.89
N ILE A 637 16.20 -18.11 -22.82
CA ILE A 637 17.44 -18.88 -22.88
C ILE A 637 17.09 -20.30 -22.46
N ASP A 638 17.48 -21.29 -23.27
CA ASP A 638 17.05 -22.67 -23.09
C ASP A 638 18.17 -23.72 -23.03
N THR A 639 17.77 -24.94 -22.70
CA THR A 639 18.61 -26.14 -22.83
C THR A 639 17.77 -27.22 -23.50
N ASN A 640 18.06 -27.50 -24.76
CA ASN A 640 17.39 -28.51 -25.58
C ASN A 640 15.88 -28.26 -25.80
N TYR A 641 15.39 -27.02 -25.75
CA TYR A 641 13.95 -26.76 -25.87
C TYR A 641 13.39 -27.18 -27.22
N TYR A 642 14.02 -26.78 -28.32
CA TYR A 642 13.57 -27.14 -29.66
C TYR A 642 13.80 -28.64 -29.95
N GLU A 643 14.92 -29.20 -29.50
CA GLU A 643 15.27 -30.61 -29.63
C GLU A 643 14.26 -31.53 -28.91
N THR A 644 13.65 -31.06 -27.81
CA THR A 644 12.65 -31.81 -27.05
C THR A 644 11.45 -32.22 -27.90
N TYR A 645 11.07 -31.41 -28.89
CA TYR A 645 9.97 -31.73 -29.81
C TYR A 645 10.30 -32.81 -30.84
N ASN A 646 11.53 -33.32 -30.87
CA ASN A 646 11.90 -34.50 -31.68
C ASN A 646 11.67 -35.82 -30.95
N ARG A 647 11.27 -35.80 -29.67
CA ARG A 647 10.95 -37.00 -28.89
C ARG A 647 9.60 -37.56 -29.31
N GLU A 648 9.45 -38.88 -29.28
CA GLU A 648 8.20 -39.54 -29.66
C GLU A 648 7.06 -39.27 -28.65
N ASN A 649 7.38 -38.97 -27.39
CA ASN A 649 6.42 -38.71 -26.33
C ASN A 649 5.99 -37.23 -26.21
N VAL A 650 6.45 -36.35 -27.10
CA VAL A 650 6.16 -34.91 -27.04
C VAL A 650 5.34 -34.47 -28.24
N SER A 651 4.24 -33.76 -28.00
CA SER A 651 3.45 -33.14 -29.06
C SER A 651 3.14 -31.66 -28.78
N LEU A 652 2.98 -30.89 -29.86
CA LEU A 652 2.68 -29.46 -29.80
C LEU A 652 1.28 -29.20 -30.36
N ILE A 653 0.48 -28.43 -29.61
CA ILE A 653 -0.83 -27.94 -30.03
C ILE A 653 -0.74 -26.42 -30.22
N ASN A 654 -1.03 -25.96 -31.44
CA ASN A 654 -1.08 -24.54 -31.77
C ASN A 654 -2.49 -23.97 -31.51
N LEU A 655 -2.65 -23.30 -30.38
CA LEU A 655 -3.93 -22.75 -29.91
C LEU A 655 -4.52 -21.64 -30.79
N ARG A 656 -3.75 -21.07 -31.74
CA ARG A 656 -4.33 -20.15 -32.74
C ARG A 656 -5.12 -20.90 -33.81
N ARG A 657 -4.80 -22.17 -34.03
CA ARG A 657 -5.51 -23.07 -34.94
C ARG A 657 -6.57 -23.86 -34.19
N THR A 658 -6.24 -24.32 -32.98
CA THR A 658 -7.07 -25.22 -32.17
C THR A 658 -7.27 -24.65 -30.75
N PRO A 659 -8.08 -23.59 -30.59
CA PRO A 659 -8.24 -22.92 -29.30
C PRO A 659 -8.77 -23.87 -28.22
N ILE A 660 -8.40 -23.61 -26.96
CA ILE A 660 -9.00 -24.28 -25.79
C ILE A 660 -10.43 -23.76 -25.64
N GLU A 661 -11.39 -24.66 -25.57
CA GLU A 661 -12.80 -24.32 -25.32
C GLU A 661 -13.10 -24.38 -23.81
N THR A 662 -12.66 -25.44 -23.14
CA THR A 662 -12.78 -25.61 -21.69
C THR A 662 -11.75 -26.62 -21.16
N ILE A 663 -11.41 -26.50 -19.89
CA ILE A 663 -10.85 -27.61 -19.12
C ILE A 663 -12.03 -28.48 -18.67
N THR A 664 -11.92 -29.80 -18.83
CA THR A 664 -12.92 -30.78 -18.42
C THR A 664 -12.53 -31.41 -17.08
N GLU A 665 -13.36 -32.29 -16.53
CA GLU A 665 -13.01 -33.01 -15.30
C GLU A 665 -11.74 -33.88 -15.44
N THR A 666 -11.42 -34.32 -16.66
CA THR A 666 -10.33 -35.28 -16.95
C THR A 666 -9.24 -34.74 -17.86
N GLY A 667 -9.37 -33.53 -18.42
CA GLY A 667 -8.31 -32.93 -19.23
C GLY A 667 -8.70 -31.65 -19.95
N ILE A 668 -8.33 -31.52 -21.22
CA ILE A 668 -8.43 -30.27 -22.00
C ILE A 668 -9.23 -30.53 -23.27
N GLU A 669 -10.29 -29.75 -23.47
CA GLU A 669 -11.07 -29.72 -24.70
C GLU A 669 -10.64 -28.56 -25.59
N THR A 670 -10.31 -28.88 -26.83
CA THR A 670 -10.02 -27.91 -27.89
C THR A 670 -11.03 -28.06 -29.02
N SER A 671 -11.04 -27.13 -29.98
CA SER A 671 -11.88 -27.23 -31.17
C SER A 671 -11.68 -28.52 -32.00
N ASP A 672 -10.54 -29.21 -31.81
CA ASP A 672 -10.19 -30.45 -32.51
C ASP A 672 -10.50 -31.71 -31.68
N GLY A 673 -11.05 -31.53 -30.47
CA GLY A 673 -11.47 -32.61 -29.56
C GLY A 673 -10.84 -32.54 -28.17
N ALA A 674 -11.30 -33.44 -27.30
CA ALA A 674 -10.87 -33.58 -25.92
C ALA A 674 -9.69 -34.55 -25.77
N ARG A 675 -8.77 -34.22 -24.86
CA ARG A 675 -7.66 -35.08 -24.43
C ARG A 675 -7.62 -35.15 -22.91
N GLU A 676 -7.34 -36.34 -22.39
CA GLU A 676 -7.25 -36.58 -20.96
C GLU A 676 -5.80 -36.47 -20.46
N PHE A 677 -5.62 -35.93 -19.27
CA PHE A 677 -4.34 -35.72 -18.63
C PHE A 677 -4.41 -36.11 -17.16
N ASP A 678 -3.28 -36.56 -16.62
CA ASP A 678 -3.13 -36.85 -15.20
C ASP A 678 -2.66 -35.59 -14.44
N ALA A 679 -1.92 -34.71 -15.13
CA ALA A 679 -1.51 -33.41 -14.60
C ALA A 679 -1.56 -32.28 -15.65
N ILE A 680 -1.89 -31.07 -15.19
CA ILE A 680 -1.83 -29.82 -15.97
C ILE A 680 -0.88 -28.82 -15.31
N VAL A 681 0.12 -28.38 -16.07
CA VAL A 681 1.10 -27.35 -15.67
C VAL A 681 0.76 -26.02 -16.35
N TYR A 682 0.51 -25.00 -15.54
CA TYR A 682 0.27 -23.63 -15.99
C TYR A 682 1.56 -22.80 -15.95
N ALA A 683 2.06 -22.48 -17.15
CA ALA A 683 3.17 -21.56 -17.38
C ALA A 683 2.65 -20.25 -18.01
N THR A 684 1.60 -19.68 -17.41
CA THR A 684 0.82 -18.54 -17.92
C THR A 684 1.34 -17.17 -17.50
N GLY A 685 2.45 -17.13 -16.74
CA GLY A 685 3.15 -15.92 -16.34
C GLY A 685 2.56 -15.21 -15.11
N PHE A 686 2.84 -13.91 -15.02
CA PHE A 686 2.57 -13.05 -13.86
C PHE A 686 1.80 -11.79 -14.27
N ASP A 687 1.04 -11.21 -13.34
CA ASP A 687 0.61 -9.82 -13.46
C ASP A 687 1.83 -8.94 -13.13
N ALA A 688 2.54 -8.54 -14.16
CA ALA A 688 3.87 -7.98 -14.04
C ALA A 688 3.84 -6.51 -13.56
N MET A 689 4.84 -6.16 -12.76
CA MET A 689 5.18 -4.84 -12.22
C MET A 689 4.14 -4.22 -11.27
N THR A 690 2.87 -4.12 -11.67
CA THR A 690 1.83 -3.48 -10.85
C THR A 690 1.08 -4.47 -9.97
N GLY A 691 0.85 -5.71 -10.43
CA GLY A 691 0.04 -6.71 -9.73
C GLY A 691 0.43 -6.92 -8.25
N PRO A 692 1.72 -7.06 -7.92
CA PRO A 692 2.16 -7.23 -6.53
C PRO A 692 1.84 -6.03 -5.63
N LEU A 693 1.89 -4.81 -6.17
CA LEU A 693 1.53 -3.58 -5.43
C LEU A 693 0.00 -3.46 -5.27
N LEU A 694 -0.74 -3.73 -6.34
CA LEU A 694 -2.21 -3.61 -6.38
C LEU A 694 -2.95 -4.69 -5.57
N ARG A 695 -2.25 -5.70 -5.06
CA ARG A 695 -2.79 -6.68 -4.10
C ARG A 695 -2.82 -6.17 -2.66
N VAL A 696 -2.15 -5.06 -2.37
CA VAL A 696 -2.18 -4.38 -1.07
C VAL A 696 -3.15 -3.20 -1.17
N ASP A 697 -4.02 -3.00 -0.18
CA ASP A 697 -4.84 -1.79 -0.08
C ASP A 697 -3.97 -0.60 0.35
N ILE A 698 -3.27 0.00 -0.62
CA ILE A 698 -2.40 1.16 -0.41
C ILE A 698 -3.21 2.44 -0.60
N ARG A 699 -3.22 3.29 0.44
CA ARG A 699 -3.91 4.59 0.42
C ARG A 699 -2.97 5.71 0.81
N GLY A 700 -2.79 6.67 -0.09
CA GLY A 700 -1.99 7.86 0.13
C GLY A 700 -2.83 9.02 0.70
N ARG A 701 -2.46 10.25 0.33
CA ARG A 701 -3.16 11.47 0.78
C ARG A 701 -4.66 11.42 0.48
N SER A 702 -5.44 11.93 1.42
CA SER A 702 -6.90 12.03 1.38
C SER A 702 -7.57 10.68 1.09
N GLY A 703 -6.94 9.58 1.53
CA GLY A 703 -7.42 8.22 1.31
C GLY A 703 -7.33 7.73 -0.14
N LYS A 704 -6.60 8.43 -1.02
CA LYS A 704 -6.46 8.08 -2.44
C LYS A 704 -5.88 6.67 -2.59
N ARG A 705 -6.63 5.75 -3.21
CA ARG A 705 -6.19 4.38 -3.42
C ARG A 705 -5.20 4.29 -4.59
N LEU A 706 -4.14 3.49 -4.45
CA LEU A 706 -3.16 3.29 -5.53
C LEU A 706 -3.81 2.69 -6.79
N VAL A 707 -4.77 1.79 -6.62
CA VAL A 707 -5.53 1.19 -7.72
C VAL A 707 -6.26 2.24 -8.56
N ASP A 708 -6.81 3.28 -7.93
CA ASP A 708 -7.48 4.37 -8.64
C ASP A 708 -6.46 5.29 -9.31
N ALA A 709 -5.33 5.56 -8.64
CA ALA A 709 -4.26 6.39 -9.20
C ALA A 709 -3.65 5.80 -10.48
N TRP A 710 -3.70 4.47 -10.62
CA TRP A 710 -3.13 3.72 -11.75
C TRP A 710 -4.18 3.15 -12.71
N ILE A 711 -5.45 3.56 -12.61
CA ILE A 711 -6.53 3.03 -13.44
C ILE A 711 -6.29 3.25 -14.95
N ASP A 712 -5.69 4.39 -15.31
CA ASP A 712 -5.34 4.77 -16.68
C ASP A 712 -3.91 4.35 -17.08
N GLY A 713 -3.18 3.69 -16.16
CA GLY A 713 -1.83 3.20 -16.36
C GLY A 713 -0.91 3.62 -15.21
N PRO A 714 0.08 2.78 -14.83
CA PRO A 714 0.98 3.12 -13.74
C PRO A 714 1.85 4.32 -14.11
N ARG A 715 1.80 5.33 -13.24
CA ARG A 715 2.67 6.50 -13.27
C ARG A 715 3.47 6.55 -11.97
N SER A 716 4.71 6.94 -12.11
CA SER A 716 5.70 7.00 -11.03
C SER A 716 6.83 7.92 -11.49
N TYR A 717 7.41 8.67 -10.56
CA TYR A 717 8.61 9.43 -10.84
C TYR A 717 9.84 8.53 -10.66
N LEU A 718 10.64 8.42 -11.72
CA LEU A 718 11.82 7.53 -11.82
C LEU A 718 11.50 6.02 -11.66
N GLY A 719 10.23 5.65 -11.48
CA GLY A 719 9.88 4.31 -11.02
C GLY A 719 10.34 4.00 -9.59
N ILE A 720 10.53 5.04 -8.79
CA ILE A 720 10.89 4.97 -7.37
C ILE A 720 9.73 5.48 -6.50
N ALA A 721 9.16 6.64 -6.80
CA ALA A 721 8.12 7.27 -5.98
C ALA A 721 6.85 7.60 -6.79
N ILE A 722 5.73 7.87 -6.10
CA ILE A 722 4.41 8.03 -6.72
C ILE A 722 3.72 9.27 -6.14
N HIS A 723 3.17 10.13 -7.00
CA HIS A 723 2.53 11.38 -6.58
C HIS A 723 1.25 11.11 -5.76
N GLY A 724 1.14 11.73 -4.58
CA GLY A 724 0.05 11.52 -3.63
C GLY A 724 0.28 10.37 -2.66
N PHE A 725 1.45 9.72 -2.68
CA PHE A 725 1.84 8.63 -1.78
C PHE A 725 3.19 8.95 -1.10
N PRO A 726 3.22 9.89 -0.13
CA PRO A 726 4.47 10.36 0.46
C PRO A 726 5.21 9.26 1.21
N ASN A 727 6.54 9.32 1.23
CA ASN A 727 7.42 8.35 1.88
C ASN A 727 7.26 6.89 1.43
N LEU A 728 6.47 6.62 0.37
CA LEU A 728 6.37 5.33 -0.27
C LEU A 728 7.39 5.24 -1.41
N PHE A 729 8.28 4.27 -1.31
CA PHE A 729 9.27 3.96 -2.33
C PHE A 729 9.03 2.57 -2.92
N THR A 730 9.29 2.41 -4.20
CA THR A 730 9.25 1.13 -4.92
C THR A 730 10.64 0.78 -5.41
N ILE A 731 11.03 -0.49 -5.27
CA ILE A 731 12.30 -0.98 -5.82
C ILE A 731 12.00 -1.67 -7.14
N THR A 732 12.65 -1.22 -8.23
CA THR A 732 12.42 -1.69 -9.61
C THR A 732 10.98 -1.54 -10.11
N GLY A 733 10.27 -0.49 -9.67
CA GLY A 733 8.87 -0.22 -10.04
C GLY A 733 8.66 0.11 -11.54
N PRO A 734 7.39 0.27 -11.98
CA PRO A 734 7.05 0.77 -13.31
C PRO A 734 7.82 2.06 -13.64
N SER A 735 8.19 2.25 -14.90
CA SER A 735 8.93 3.42 -15.41
C SER A 735 10.39 3.53 -14.97
N SER A 736 10.96 2.48 -14.36
CA SER A 736 12.41 2.31 -14.13
C SER A 736 13.01 1.26 -15.09
N PRO A 737 14.34 1.13 -15.23
CA PRO A 737 14.95 0.13 -16.13
C PRO A 737 14.46 -1.28 -15.82
N SER A 738 14.35 -1.61 -14.53
CA SER A 738 13.72 -2.82 -14.01
C SER A 738 14.09 -4.05 -14.86
N VAL A 739 13.08 -4.72 -15.41
CA VAL A 739 13.12 -5.95 -16.19
C VAL A 739 13.88 -5.89 -17.51
N LEU A 740 14.25 -4.71 -17.99
CA LEU A 740 15.10 -4.56 -19.18
C LEU A 740 16.60 -4.59 -18.86
N SER A 741 16.94 -4.67 -17.57
CA SER A 741 18.31 -4.74 -17.10
C SER A 741 18.57 -6.04 -16.34
N ASN A 742 19.84 -6.30 -16.03
CA ASN A 742 20.19 -7.17 -14.92
C ASN A 742 19.61 -6.59 -13.64
N MET A 743 18.60 -7.28 -13.10
CA MET A 743 17.83 -6.82 -11.95
C MET A 743 18.70 -6.52 -10.73
N LEU A 744 19.82 -7.24 -10.49
CA LEU A 744 20.70 -6.93 -9.34
C LEU A 744 21.30 -5.52 -9.45
N VAL A 745 21.64 -5.08 -10.66
CA VAL A 745 22.21 -3.73 -10.91
C VAL A 745 21.18 -2.65 -10.63
N SER A 746 19.94 -2.85 -11.10
CA SER A 746 18.84 -1.91 -10.85
C SER A 746 18.37 -1.93 -9.40
N ILE A 747 18.35 -3.10 -8.76
CA ILE A 747 18.02 -3.25 -7.34
C ILE A 747 19.00 -2.47 -6.48
N GLU A 748 20.31 -2.69 -6.67
CA GLU A 748 21.32 -1.98 -5.88
C GLU A 748 21.24 -0.47 -6.12
N GLN A 749 21.05 -0.04 -7.37
CA GLN A 749 20.87 1.39 -7.68
C GLN A 749 19.67 2.00 -6.93
N HIS A 750 18.50 1.36 -6.98
CA HIS A 750 17.30 1.87 -6.32
C HIS A 750 17.45 1.87 -4.80
N VAL A 751 17.98 0.79 -4.22
CA VAL A 751 18.16 0.68 -2.78
C VAL A 751 19.16 1.70 -2.27
N ASP A 752 20.28 1.89 -2.97
CA ASP A 752 21.26 2.93 -2.62
C ASP A 752 20.61 4.32 -2.69
N TRP A 753 19.94 4.64 -3.80
CA TRP A 753 19.30 5.95 -4.00
C TRP A 753 18.20 6.23 -2.95
N VAL A 754 17.36 5.25 -2.64
CA VAL A 754 16.30 5.38 -1.61
C VAL A 754 16.92 5.54 -0.22
N SER A 755 17.97 4.80 0.09
CA SER A 755 18.66 4.91 1.38
C SER A 755 19.34 6.27 1.53
N ASP A 756 19.99 6.76 0.47
CA ASP A 756 20.61 8.09 0.44
C ASP A 756 19.56 9.21 0.53
N CYS A 757 18.38 9.01 -0.07
CA CYS A 757 17.22 9.90 0.09
C CYS A 757 16.73 9.97 1.53
N ILE A 758 16.56 8.82 2.18
CA ILE A 758 16.15 8.76 3.59
C ILE A 758 17.23 9.40 4.49
N GLY A 759 18.50 9.14 4.21
CA GLY A 759 19.63 9.76 4.92
C GLY A 759 19.59 11.29 4.81
N TRP A 760 19.42 11.81 3.60
CA TRP A 760 19.30 13.24 3.35
C TRP A 760 18.07 13.86 4.03
N MET A 761 16.92 13.19 4.02
CA MET A 761 15.70 13.64 4.72
C MET A 761 15.97 13.79 6.22
N ASN A 762 16.60 12.79 6.84
CA ASN A 762 16.94 12.81 8.26
C ASN A 762 17.94 13.94 8.59
N GLU A 763 19.00 14.09 7.79
CA GLU A 763 20.00 15.15 7.96
C GLU A 763 19.41 16.57 7.84
N ASN A 764 18.34 16.73 7.06
CA ASN A 764 17.68 18.01 6.83
C ASN A 764 16.39 18.20 7.66
N CYS A 765 16.14 17.31 8.63
CA CYS A 765 14.97 17.33 9.52
C CYS A 765 13.64 17.37 8.75
N LYS A 766 13.55 16.58 7.68
CA LYS A 766 12.38 16.47 6.81
C LYS A 766 11.56 15.23 7.15
N THR A 767 10.24 15.35 7.11
CA THR A 767 9.33 14.28 7.57
C THR A 767 8.57 13.60 6.45
N ALA A 768 8.35 14.29 5.33
CA ALA A 768 7.66 13.75 4.15
C ALA A 768 8.31 14.16 2.83
N ILE A 769 8.40 13.22 1.89
CA ILE A 769 8.83 13.44 0.51
C ILE A 769 7.92 12.72 -0.47
N GLU A 770 7.51 13.40 -1.54
CA GLU A 770 6.74 12.82 -2.65
C GLU A 770 7.06 13.55 -3.96
N PRO A 771 6.92 12.92 -5.13
CA PRO A 771 7.09 13.64 -6.39
C PRO A 771 5.90 14.58 -6.63
N SER A 772 6.19 15.74 -7.22
CA SER A 772 5.15 16.60 -7.77
C SER A 772 4.42 15.91 -8.94
N ASP A 773 3.14 16.23 -9.17
CA ASP A 773 2.38 15.72 -10.32
C ASP A 773 3.06 16.05 -11.65
N ALA A 774 3.71 17.23 -11.74
CA ALA A 774 4.44 17.65 -12.92
C ALA A 774 5.66 16.75 -13.18
N ALA A 775 6.47 16.46 -12.17
CA ALA A 775 7.64 15.58 -12.34
C ALA A 775 7.23 14.16 -12.75
N GLU A 776 6.18 13.62 -12.14
CA GLU A 776 5.65 12.30 -12.49
C GLU A 776 5.13 12.25 -13.94
N ARG A 777 4.38 13.28 -14.38
CA ARG A 777 3.88 13.37 -15.76
C ARG A 777 5.02 13.53 -16.77
N ASP A 778 5.96 14.44 -16.51
CA ASP A 778 7.07 14.71 -17.42
C ASP A 778 7.98 13.46 -17.58
N TRP A 779 8.17 12.69 -16.50
CA TRP A 779 8.84 11.39 -16.56
C TRP A 779 8.05 10.36 -17.39
N ALA A 780 6.73 10.28 -17.20
CA ALA A 780 5.88 9.39 -17.99
C ALA A 780 5.95 9.72 -19.49
N GLU A 781 5.87 11.01 -19.86
CA GLU A 781 6.03 11.46 -21.25
C GLU A 781 7.40 11.11 -21.82
N HIS A 782 8.47 11.33 -21.04
CA HIS A 782 9.84 10.96 -21.42
C HIS A 782 9.98 9.46 -21.69
N THR A 783 9.50 8.62 -20.77
CA THR A 783 9.57 7.15 -20.91
C THR A 783 8.76 6.65 -22.12
N ALA A 784 7.56 7.20 -22.34
CA ALA A 784 6.71 6.86 -23.48
C ALA A 784 7.34 7.29 -24.82
N HIS A 785 7.94 8.48 -24.86
CA HIS A 785 8.67 8.97 -26.04
C HIS A 785 9.82 8.03 -26.41
N LEU A 786 10.68 7.68 -25.45
CA LEU A 786 11.79 6.76 -25.70
C LEU A 786 11.29 5.38 -26.14
N ALA A 787 10.26 4.84 -25.49
CA ALA A 787 9.69 3.55 -25.90
C ALA A 787 9.16 3.59 -27.34
N GLY A 788 8.55 4.71 -27.76
CA GLY A 788 8.07 4.94 -29.12
C GLY A 788 9.16 4.98 -30.20
N MET A 789 10.43 5.19 -29.81
CA MET A 789 11.59 5.13 -30.71
C MET A 789 12.13 3.71 -30.93
N THR A 790 11.50 2.70 -30.33
CA THR A 790 11.93 1.29 -30.39
C THR A 790 10.87 0.41 -31.04
N LEU A 791 11.20 -0.85 -31.27
CA LEU A 791 10.24 -1.86 -31.74
C LEU A 791 9.37 -2.44 -30.60
N PHE A 792 9.67 -2.18 -29.31
CA PHE A 792 8.94 -2.75 -28.18
C PHE A 792 7.40 -2.60 -28.25
N PRO A 793 6.84 -1.43 -28.65
CA PRO A 793 5.39 -1.24 -28.71
C PRO A 793 4.68 -2.13 -29.74
N GLN A 794 5.41 -2.80 -30.64
CA GLN A 794 4.86 -3.67 -31.67
C GLN A 794 4.48 -5.08 -31.16
N ALA A 795 4.85 -5.42 -29.92
CA ALA A 795 4.58 -6.74 -29.34
C ALA A 795 3.52 -6.68 -28.22
N ASP A 796 2.55 -7.59 -28.29
CA ASP A 796 1.64 -7.84 -27.16
C ASP A 796 2.35 -8.69 -26.11
N SER A 797 3.08 -8.01 -25.23
CA SER A 797 3.92 -8.57 -24.17
C SER A 797 3.45 -8.12 -22.79
N TRP A 798 4.00 -8.73 -21.75
CA TRP A 798 3.77 -8.27 -20.39
C TRP A 798 4.48 -6.94 -20.09
N TYR A 799 5.50 -6.53 -20.88
CA TYR A 799 6.05 -5.17 -20.82
C TYR A 799 5.02 -4.11 -21.23
N MET A 800 4.04 -4.49 -22.04
CA MET A 800 2.96 -3.61 -22.52
C MET A 800 1.68 -3.73 -21.68
N GLY A 801 1.67 -4.49 -20.57
CA GLY A 801 0.46 -4.82 -19.81
C GLY A 801 -0.56 -5.70 -20.55
N ALA A 802 -0.33 -6.04 -21.82
CA ALA A 802 -1.26 -6.72 -22.72
C ALA A 802 -1.59 -8.17 -22.33
N ASN A 803 -0.89 -8.72 -21.33
CA ASN A 803 -1.14 -10.07 -20.83
C ASN A 803 -2.26 -10.13 -19.79
N VAL A 804 -2.76 -8.99 -19.27
CA VAL A 804 -3.84 -8.94 -18.27
C VAL A 804 -5.08 -8.26 -18.86
N PRO A 805 -6.24 -8.95 -18.95
CA PRO A 805 -7.47 -8.32 -19.42
C PRO A 805 -7.84 -7.06 -18.62
N GLY A 806 -8.21 -5.99 -19.30
CA GLY A 806 -8.58 -4.70 -18.68
C GLY A 806 -7.42 -3.80 -18.26
N LYS A 807 -6.16 -4.28 -18.32
CA LYS A 807 -4.98 -3.47 -17.99
C LYS A 807 -4.64 -2.49 -19.13
N PRO A 808 -4.32 -1.22 -18.84
CA PRO A 808 -3.89 -0.25 -19.86
C PRO A 808 -2.68 -0.74 -20.66
N ARG A 809 -2.73 -0.56 -21.99
CA ARG A 809 -1.65 -0.95 -22.89
C ARG A 809 -0.62 0.17 -23.03
N MET A 810 0.40 0.14 -22.19
CA MET A 810 1.52 1.08 -22.21
C MET A 810 2.83 0.37 -21.88
N PHE A 811 3.96 0.91 -22.34
CA PHE A 811 5.27 0.32 -22.04
C PHE A 811 5.67 0.65 -20.60
N LEU A 812 5.88 -0.39 -19.79
CA LEU A 812 5.99 -0.28 -18.33
C LEU A 812 7.41 -0.04 -17.81
N ALA A 813 8.45 -0.13 -18.65
CA ALA A 813 9.85 -0.02 -18.23
C ALA A 813 10.56 1.17 -18.90
N TYR A 814 11.68 1.60 -18.35
CA TYR A 814 12.53 2.63 -18.95
C TYR A 814 13.51 2.03 -19.97
N VAL A 815 13.36 2.36 -21.25
CA VAL A 815 14.20 1.80 -22.33
C VAL A 815 15.55 2.53 -22.52
N GLY A 816 15.77 3.67 -21.86
CA GLY A 816 16.99 4.47 -22.03
C GLY A 816 18.27 3.82 -21.46
N GLY A 817 18.13 2.71 -20.74
CA GLY A 817 19.22 1.93 -20.19
C GLY A 817 19.59 2.31 -18.75
N VAL A 818 20.08 1.32 -17.98
CA VAL A 818 20.32 1.46 -16.53
C VAL A 818 21.46 2.44 -16.21
N GLY A 819 22.51 2.50 -17.03
CA GLY A 819 23.60 3.44 -16.85
C GLY A 819 23.17 4.91 -17.00
N ALA A 820 22.45 5.24 -18.07
CA ALA A 820 21.92 6.60 -18.28
C ALA A 820 20.90 6.97 -17.20
N TYR A 821 20.02 6.03 -16.85
CA TYR A 821 19.06 6.20 -15.76
C TYR A 821 19.75 6.51 -14.42
N ARG A 822 20.82 5.80 -14.06
CA ARG A 822 21.60 6.06 -12.84
C ARG A 822 22.11 7.51 -12.82
N LEU A 823 22.67 8.01 -13.92
CA LEU A 823 23.15 9.39 -14.01
C LEU A 823 22.02 10.42 -13.81
N ILE A 824 20.81 10.14 -14.31
CA ILE A 824 19.63 10.97 -14.10
C ILE A 824 19.26 11.00 -12.60
N CYS A 825 19.20 9.83 -11.96
CA CYS A 825 18.92 9.71 -10.53
C CYS A 825 19.97 10.44 -9.67
N ASP A 826 21.26 10.28 -10.00
CA ASP A 826 22.37 10.94 -9.31
C ASP A 826 22.29 12.47 -9.44
N GLN A 827 21.93 12.98 -10.64
CA GLN A 827 21.72 14.41 -10.86
C GLN A 827 20.55 14.95 -10.03
N ILE A 828 19.45 14.20 -9.94
CA ILE A 828 18.28 14.58 -9.13
C ILE A 828 18.66 14.65 -7.65
N ALA A 829 19.35 13.64 -7.12
CA ALA A 829 19.82 13.65 -5.72
C ALA A 829 20.78 14.83 -5.46
N ALA A 830 21.76 15.05 -6.36
CA ALA A 830 22.75 16.12 -6.24
C ALA A 830 22.15 17.54 -6.30
N THR A 831 20.93 17.69 -6.82
CA THR A 831 20.20 18.97 -6.90
C THR A 831 19.18 19.15 -5.78
N GLY A 832 19.27 18.35 -4.70
CA GLY A 832 18.35 18.42 -3.58
C GLY A 832 17.01 17.74 -3.88
N TYR A 833 17.04 16.60 -4.58
CA TYR A 833 15.87 15.83 -4.98
C TYR A 833 14.90 16.64 -5.86
N HIS A 834 15.42 17.25 -6.93
CA HIS A 834 14.60 18.00 -7.87
C HIS A 834 13.39 17.19 -8.37
N GLY A 835 12.22 17.83 -8.44
CA GLY A 835 10.96 17.20 -8.82
C GLY A 835 10.16 16.61 -7.65
N PHE A 836 10.75 16.54 -6.45
CA PHE A 836 10.08 16.16 -5.21
C PHE A 836 9.64 17.38 -4.40
N ASP A 837 8.44 17.29 -3.82
CA ASP A 837 7.94 18.15 -2.77
C ASP A 837 8.40 17.57 -1.42
N VAL A 838 9.01 18.41 -0.58
CA VAL A 838 9.62 17.99 0.68
C VAL A 838 9.14 18.90 1.81
N ASN A 839 8.61 18.30 2.87
CA ASN A 839 8.14 19.01 4.06
C ASN A 839 9.11 18.86 5.22
#